data_AF-A0A6C0GS94-F1
#
_entry.id   AF-A0A6C0GS94-F1
#
_cell.length_a   1.000
_cell.length_b   1.000
_cell.length_c   1.000
_cell.angle_alpha   90.00
_cell.angle_beta   90.00
_cell.angle_gamma   90.00
#
_symmetry.space_group_name_H-M   'P 1'
#
loop_
_entity.id
_entity.type
_entity.pdbx_description
1 polymer ?
#
loop_
_entity_poly.entity_id
_entity_poly.type
_entity_poly.pdbx_seq_one_letter_code
_entity_poly.pdbx_strand_id
1 'polypeptide(L)'
;MIHIILRLLKRLSIGLYSRYTLWLLSFLLGSSLLQSPLYAQCPTCPSGATIISSNQSNLNINSGAVVCINAGITVTSISLNGGTLYNNGTVTGNVNFNSGSTIYNCNTFTPTNGMDINGPFHNYGTLTQPAGSNVSINSNGNFINYPGSISTFVSLSINSSILISSPITVNGNLTVNSGVTVSGPSGSCNSIAISGSFSNNGTFTNNVTVNKGASPNNGSIPASSINSTATTPVINTQPANTSACAGSPVSFSVAATAAGSTLTYQWQERVGSGGFVTLSNGGIYSGATSATLTISSPTTAMNNNHYRVIVTNCPRTTTSNSAILSVNASPVNPGNPVAAANPACGSTTLNTMTAPAGVTYYWQGNNSSGISTTNPTSATFALNASGTYYVRARNNSSGCWSANSGSVAVTINAAPTATITGSTTICRGSSTTISIALTGTSPWALSWSDGSTTTNVTNIATSPYMFSVSPTSTTTYSVSAVSDASCSGTTSGSAVVTVTTAVSGTRTWNGSVSSNWDLGCNWTPNVVPTASDDVVIPTGRPNYPALNSNSACNNIDLQSGTVSINGYTLTINGVITRNSPGTGTLTGSSSSNLTINGSGNAGTLYFTQASDVTRKIHILTLNRSTGSGGVILGNNLIIGGSTSAQLNIIDGIFDVGNNQLTFHTGNVPIAAGGGDRISVGSGATIQFGLPGNLGGNAFTLPNNTFAAQVLFSNLIINRTNPISFSNQDITLTGSLTLTNGVLDIAGRNLIFQNGNTPIVRTNGTLTVSGGANLTFGTNGNTGGSAFTIPDGTFTTAPTFTNLTLNRLNSLGLGNQNITLTGALNLTAGILSTNTSKVIFSTTATSPAEVSTARIIGEAEMASRSIGTGTINFLGANISANASNNIGNVLINRKTGPTGISTVDAYTSIASLWDINVSNQPATGGGRNVSFSWLSDLDNGKNISAMQVWRQESAPSWQPVGSTQTVANTTLRTTTSVNTTQFSKWTVSDNVNPLPVELLHFKAQAVQNAVYLEWNTVSETDNDYFGLERSADGKYFEEIARVRGAGTSRKLNSYQYSDQKPLSGVTYYRLKQSDFDGKNQYSTIIAVQTIRQVPEYIIPNPTSPSLIKILTNNSSYEHTYSVSVREITGKLVYQQSHAPDSEGLIRIGLKSVSFIPGYHIVTITSPEGTSHHKLLIQ
;
A
#
# COMPACT_ATOMS: atom_id res chain seq x y z
N MET A 1 -36.40 1.24 3.75
CA MET A 1 -35.13 2.00 3.85
C MET A 1 -34.31 2.05 2.56
N ILE A 2 -34.27 1.00 1.73
CA ILE A 2 -33.55 1.04 0.43
C ILE A 2 -34.25 1.93 -0.63
N HIS A 3 -35.57 2.13 -0.53
CA HIS A 3 -36.33 3.00 -1.45
C HIS A 3 -36.19 4.52 -1.20
N ILE A 4 -35.68 4.94 -0.03
CA ILE A 4 -35.48 6.37 0.28
C ILE A 4 -34.07 6.84 -0.15
N ILE A 5 -33.08 5.93 -0.17
CA ILE A 5 -31.72 6.20 -0.65
C ILE A 5 -31.69 6.34 -2.19
N LEU A 6 -32.56 5.62 -2.90
CA LEU A 6 -32.71 5.70 -4.37
C LEU A 6 -33.33 7.02 -4.88
N ARG A 7 -33.98 7.82 -4.03
CA ARG A 7 -34.55 9.13 -4.40
C ARG A 7 -33.58 10.31 -4.21
N LEU A 8 -32.56 10.18 -3.37
CA LEU A 8 -31.58 11.25 -3.12
C LEU A 8 -30.43 11.28 -4.14
N LEU A 9 -30.11 10.16 -4.80
CA LEU A 9 -29.04 10.09 -5.81
C LEU A 9 -29.48 10.45 -7.24
N LYS A 10 -30.77 10.77 -7.45
CA LYS A 10 -31.33 11.15 -8.77
C LYS A 10 -31.35 12.65 -9.06
N ARG A 11 -30.78 13.50 -8.18
CA ARG A 11 -30.90 14.97 -8.27
C ARG A 11 -29.63 15.78 -8.52
N LEU A 12 -28.49 15.16 -8.80
CA LEU A 12 -27.33 15.90 -9.33
C LEU A 12 -26.64 15.10 -10.45
N SER A 13 -27.01 15.48 -11.65
CA SER A 13 -26.47 15.08 -12.94
C SER A 13 -25.08 15.70 -13.18
N ILE A 14 -24.19 14.90 -13.78
CA ILE A 14 -23.25 15.26 -14.88
C ILE A 14 -22.15 16.30 -14.51
N GLY A 15 -20.85 16.05 -14.64
CA GLY A 15 -20.09 14.96 -15.25
C GLY A 15 -18.57 15.19 -15.10
N LEU A 16 -17.78 14.40 -15.84
CA LEU A 16 -16.31 14.42 -16.01
C LEU A 16 -15.44 13.76 -14.92
N TYR A 17 -14.90 12.58 -15.28
CA TYR A 17 -13.47 12.20 -15.26
C TYR A 17 -12.52 13.26 -14.66
N SER A 18 -11.49 12.99 -13.86
CA SER A 18 -10.48 11.93 -13.98
C SER A 18 -9.34 12.24 -12.98
N ARG A 19 -8.68 11.19 -12.42
CA ARG A 19 -7.30 11.17 -11.85
C ARG A 19 -7.13 12.00 -10.56
N TYR A 20 -6.87 11.44 -9.38
CA TYR A 20 -5.64 10.75 -8.98
C TYR A 20 -5.89 9.95 -7.68
N THR A 21 -6.05 8.62 -7.76
CA THR A 21 -5.66 7.70 -6.66
C THR A 21 -5.08 6.37 -7.18
N LEU A 22 -4.96 6.17 -8.50
CA LEU A 22 -4.58 4.89 -9.12
C LEU A 22 -3.06 4.66 -9.30
N TRP A 23 -2.20 5.44 -8.65
CA TRP A 23 -0.73 5.29 -8.75
C TRP A 23 -0.06 4.66 -7.53
N LEU A 24 -0.80 4.30 -6.48
CA LEU A 24 -0.22 3.67 -5.30
C LEU A 24 -0.61 2.15 -5.20
N LEU A 25 -1.59 1.71 -6.00
CA LEU A 25 -2.14 0.34 -5.99
C LEU A 25 -1.38 -0.69 -6.86
N SER A 26 -0.31 -0.31 -7.56
CA SER A 26 0.34 -1.16 -8.59
C SER A 26 1.59 -1.92 -8.13
N PHE A 27 2.07 -1.74 -6.88
CA PHE A 27 3.40 -2.26 -6.49
C PHE A 27 3.46 -3.58 -5.72
N LEU A 28 2.39 -4.09 -5.11
CA LEU A 28 2.43 -5.48 -4.57
C LEU A 28 1.49 -6.56 -5.04
N LEU A 29 1.00 -6.44 -6.28
CA LEU A 29 0.46 -7.63 -6.93
C LEU A 29 1.20 -8.07 -8.18
N GLY A 30 2.51 -8.17 -8.05
CA GLY A 30 3.27 -9.17 -8.79
C GLY A 30 3.60 -10.34 -7.87
N SER A 31 3.07 -11.53 -8.17
CA SER A 31 3.54 -12.87 -7.76
C SER A 31 3.29 -13.36 -6.32
N SER A 32 2.07 -13.84 -6.10
CA SER A 32 1.72 -15.27 -5.94
C SER A 32 0.21 -15.28 -5.70
N LEU A 33 -0.62 -15.86 -6.57
CA LEU A 33 -1.19 -17.19 -6.36
C LEU A 33 -2.14 -17.45 -7.55
N LEU A 34 -1.95 -18.61 -8.20
CA LEU A 34 -2.97 -19.54 -8.69
C LEU A 34 -4.34 -18.97 -9.15
N GLN A 35 -4.54 -18.87 -10.47
CA GLN A 35 -5.83 -19.23 -11.06
C GLN A 35 -5.80 -20.71 -11.43
N SER A 36 -6.71 -21.48 -10.82
CA SER A 36 -7.13 -22.80 -11.29
C SER A 36 -8.09 -22.65 -12.49
N PRO A 37 -8.47 -23.75 -13.18
CA PRO A 37 -8.77 -23.76 -14.61
C PRO A 37 -10.21 -23.30 -14.90
N LEU A 38 -10.42 -22.02 -15.10
CA LEU A 38 -11.65 -21.45 -15.63
C LEU A 38 -11.29 -20.56 -16.82
N TYR A 39 -10.88 -21.15 -17.94
CA TYR A 39 -11.01 -20.64 -19.33
C TYR A 39 -10.26 -21.61 -20.27
N ALA A 40 -10.84 -22.78 -20.49
CA ALA A 40 -10.44 -23.71 -21.56
C ALA A 40 -11.52 -23.76 -22.65
N GLN A 41 -12.15 -22.63 -22.96
CA GLN A 41 -13.13 -22.55 -24.04
C GLN A 41 -12.61 -21.62 -25.12
N CYS A 42 -12.75 -22.04 -26.37
CA CYS A 42 -12.30 -21.23 -27.49
C CYS A 42 -13.12 -19.93 -27.56
N PRO A 43 -12.48 -18.78 -27.79
CA PRO A 43 -13.20 -17.51 -27.86
C PRO A 43 -14.23 -17.50 -28.99
N THR A 44 -15.41 -16.97 -28.69
CA THR A 44 -16.49 -16.80 -29.67
C THR A 44 -16.17 -15.70 -30.67
N CYS A 45 -16.69 -15.81 -31.88
CA CYS A 45 -16.52 -14.82 -32.93
C CYS A 45 -16.93 -13.40 -32.52
N PRO A 46 -16.05 -12.39 -32.67
CA PRO A 46 -16.36 -11.01 -32.30
C PRO A 46 -17.48 -10.39 -33.15
N SER A 47 -18.25 -9.48 -32.54
CA SER A 47 -19.24 -8.66 -33.27
C SER A 47 -18.54 -7.78 -34.32
N GLY A 48 -18.95 -7.88 -35.58
CA GLY A 48 -18.35 -7.17 -36.71
C GLY A 48 -17.29 -7.97 -37.49
N ALA A 49 -16.97 -9.21 -37.09
CA ALA A 49 -16.09 -10.08 -37.87
C ALA A 49 -16.75 -10.52 -39.19
N THR A 50 -15.96 -10.66 -40.25
CA THR A 50 -16.42 -11.25 -41.51
C THR A 50 -16.65 -12.75 -41.31
N ILE A 51 -17.89 -13.20 -41.47
CA ILE A 51 -18.28 -14.60 -41.27
C ILE A 51 -18.18 -15.37 -42.59
N ILE A 52 -17.39 -16.45 -42.61
CA ILE A 52 -17.32 -17.41 -43.72
C ILE A 52 -18.31 -18.54 -43.42
N SER A 53 -19.38 -18.57 -44.20
CA SER A 53 -20.53 -19.47 -44.02
C SER A 53 -20.68 -20.53 -45.15
N SER A 54 -19.72 -20.62 -46.07
CA SER A 54 -19.66 -21.63 -47.14
C SER A 54 -18.22 -22.08 -47.39
N ASN A 55 -18.04 -23.31 -47.91
CA ASN A 55 -16.71 -23.88 -48.19
C ASN A 55 -15.90 -22.99 -49.13
N GLN A 56 -14.61 -22.83 -48.84
CA GLN A 56 -13.71 -21.99 -49.63
C GLN A 56 -12.50 -22.81 -50.08
N SER A 57 -12.14 -22.70 -51.36
CA SER A 57 -10.92 -23.34 -51.86
C SER A 57 -9.67 -22.58 -51.42
N ASN A 58 -9.74 -21.24 -51.37
CA ASN A 58 -8.69 -20.35 -50.92
C ASN A 58 -9.29 -19.20 -50.09
N LEU A 59 -8.72 -18.93 -48.91
CA LEU A 59 -9.12 -17.80 -48.07
C LEU A 59 -7.93 -16.88 -47.81
N ASN A 60 -8.02 -15.64 -48.31
CA ASN A 60 -7.00 -14.61 -48.09
C ASN A 60 -7.49 -13.61 -47.04
N ILE A 61 -6.73 -13.49 -45.95
CA ILE A 61 -7.03 -12.60 -44.83
C ILE A 61 -5.97 -11.50 -44.80
N ASN A 62 -6.37 -10.30 -45.21
CA ASN A 62 -5.46 -9.15 -45.26
C ASN A 62 -5.30 -8.47 -43.91
N SER A 63 -4.31 -7.59 -43.81
CA SER A 63 -3.95 -6.88 -42.59
C SER A 63 -5.15 -6.19 -41.94
N GLY A 64 -5.34 -6.40 -40.64
CA GLY A 64 -6.43 -5.80 -39.86
C GLY A 64 -7.81 -6.45 -40.03
N ALA A 65 -7.99 -7.38 -40.97
CA ALA A 65 -9.25 -8.10 -41.10
C ALA A 65 -9.45 -9.11 -39.96
N VAL A 66 -10.67 -9.19 -39.42
CA VAL A 66 -11.09 -10.21 -38.44
C VAL A 66 -12.08 -11.14 -39.13
N VAL A 67 -11.69 -12.40 -39.32
CA VAL A 67 -12.45 -13.39 -40.08
C VAL A 67 -12.78 -14.59 -39.20
N CYS A 68 -14.00 -15.09 -39.36
CA CYS A 68 -14.57 -16.19 -38.61
C CYS A 68 -15.04 -17.30 -39.53
N ILE A 69 -14.45 -18.49 -39.43
CA ILE A 69 -14.93 -19.67 -40.15
C ILE A 69 -15.98 -20.35 -39.28
N ASN A 70 -17.20 -20.54 -39.80
CA ASN A 70 -18.27 -21.23 -39.08
C ASN A 70 -18.01 -22.74 -38.96
N ALA A 71 -18.62 -23.36 -37.95
CA ALA A 71 -18.59 -24.81 -37.80
C ALA A 71 -19.19 -25.52 -39.03
N GLY A 72 -18.58 -26.63 -39.44
CA GLY A 72 -18.98 -27.41 -40.62
C GLY A 72 -18.42 -26.88 -41.96
N ILE A 73 -17.77 -25.71 -41.97
CA ILE A 73 -17.13 -25.15 -43.17
C ILE A 73 -15.71 -25.65 -43.32
N THR A 74 -15.36 -26.05 -44.54
CA THR A 74 -14.01 -26.49 -44.92
C THR A 74 -13.32 -25.43 -45.76
N VAL A 75 -12.08 -25.10 -45.39
CA VAL A 75 -11.19 -24.20 -46.13
C VAL A 75 -9.92 -24.93 -46.52
N THR A 76 -9.65 -25.03 -47.82
CA THR A 76 -8.56 -25.87 -48.35
C THR A 76 -7.25 -25.14 -48.64
N SER A 77 -7.18 -23.83 -48.39
CA SER A 77 -5.93 -23.09 -48.26
C SER A 77 -6.20 -21.75 -47.58
N ILE A 78 -5.25 -21.28 -46.76
CA ILE A 78 -5.36 -19.99 -46.09
C ILE A 78 -4.06 -19.20 -46.23
N SER A 79 -4.18 -17.94 -46.60
CA SER A 79 -3.07 -16.97 -46.55
C SER A 79 -3.45 -15.83 -45.61
N LEU A 80 -2.76 -15.72 -44.47
CA LEU A 80 -2.94 -14.63 -43.52
C LEU A 80 -1.78 -13.63 -43.65
N ASN A 81 -2.12 -12.41 -44.04
CA ASN A 81 -1.21 -11.29 -44.28
C ASN A 81 -1.49 -10.14 -43.29
N GLY A 82 -1.47 -10.43 -41.99
CA GLY A 82 -1.63 -9.46 -40.89
C GLY A 82 -3.03 -9.40 -40.27
N GLY A 83 -3.90 -10.38 -40.55
CA GLY A 83 -5.28 -10.43 -40.01
C GLY A 83 -5.49 -11.47 -38.90
N THR A 84 -6.65 -11.43 -38.25
CA THR A 84 -7.05 -12.37 -37.19
C THR A 84 -8.06 -13.39 -37.70
N LEU A 85 -7.79 -14.67 -37.49
CA LEU A 85 -8.68 -15.78 -37.83
C LEU A 85 -9.20 -16.47 -36.57
N TYR A 86 -10.52 -16.59 -36.46
CA TYR A 86 -11.19 -17.50 -35.53
C TYR A 86 -11.69 -18.71 -36.31
N ASN A 87 -11.02 -19.86 -36.16
CA ASN A 87 -11.35 -21.08 -36.88
C ASN A 87 -12.27 -21.99 -36.07
N ASN A 88 -13.58 -21.96 -36.34
CA ASN A 88 -14.53 -22.96 -35.81
C ASN A 88 -14.79 -24.11 -36.79
N GLY A 89 -14.25 -24.06 -38.01
CA GLY A 89 -14.41 -25.05 -39.06
C GLY A 89 -13.19 -25.96 -39.24
N THR A 90 -13.03 -26.51 -40.44
CA THR A 90 -11.92 -27.39 -40.80
C THR A 90 -11.00 -26.71 -41.79
N VAL A 91 -9.72 -26.58 -41.46
CA VAL A 91 -8.69 -26.06 -42.36
C VAL A 91 -7.75 -27.19 -42.75
N THR A 92 -7.77 -27.55 -44.03
CA THR A 92 -7.01 -28.69 -44.57
C THR A 92 -6.33 -28.28 -45.86
N GLY A 93 -5.07 -27.87 -45.81
CA GLY A 93 -4.41 -27.31 -46.99
C GLY A 93 -3.16 -26.49 -46.75
N ASN A 94 -2.73 -25.74 -47.77
CA ASN A 94 -1.56 -24.85 -47.65
C ASN A 94 -1.89 -23.65 -46.76
N VAL A 95 -1.05 -23.41 -45.76
CA VAL A 95 -1.21 -22.29 -44.82
C VAL A 95 0.02 -21.40 -44.88
N ASN A 96 -0.17 -20.20 -45.39
CA ASN A 96 0.83 -19.14 -45.31
C ASN A 96 0.47 -18.24 -44.12
N PHE A 97 1.19 -18.37 -43.01
CA PHE A 97 0.96 -17.58 -41.80
C PHE A 97 2.06 -16.53 -41.67
N ASN A 98 1.82 -15.33 -42.21
CA ASN A 98 2.79 -14.25 -42.21
C ASN A 98 2.74 -13.44 -40.91
N SER A 99 3.84 -12.76 -40.60
CA SER A 99 3.98 -11.95 -39.38
C SER A 99 2.87 -10.92 -39.21
N GLY A 100 2.43 -10.70 -37.97
CA GLY A 100 1.33 -9.79 -37.63
C GLY A 100 -0.06 -10.42 -37.73
N SER A 101 -0.15 -11.68 -38.17
CA SER A 101 -1.40 -12.44 -38.19
C SER A 101 -1.64 -13.15 -36.85
N THR A 102 -2.90 -13.38 -36.47
CA THR A 102 -3.28 -14.13 -35.25
C THR A 102 -4.28 -15.24 -35.58
N ILE A 103 -4.11 -16.43 -34.99
CA ILE A 103 -5.05 -17.55 -35.16
C ILE A 103 -5.57 -18.01 -33.79
N TYR A 104 -6.90 -18.08 -33.67
CA TYR A 104 -7.60 -18.83 -32.63
C TYR A 104 -8.19 -20.10 -33.24
N ASN A 105 -7.53 -21.24 -33.04
CA ASN A 105 -7.99 -22.52 -33.59
C ASN A 105 -8.92 -23.23 -32.61
N CYS A 106 -10.22 -23.22 -32.90
CA CYS A 106 -11.26 -23.84 -32.08
C CYS A 106 -11.62 -25.26 -32.53
N ASN A 107 -11.15 -25.70 -33.69
CA ASN A 107 -11.53 -26.97 -34.29
C ASN A 107 -10.32 -27.59 -35.04
N THR A 108 -10.48 -28.07 -36.27
CA THR A 108 -9.46 -28.89 -36.95
C THR A 108 -8.58 -28.03 -37.85
N PHE A 109 -7.27 -28.14 -37.65
CA PHE A 109 -6.25 -27.47 -38.42
C PHE A 109 -5.19 -28.48 -38.83
N THR A 110 -5.19 -28.86 -40.11
CA THR A 110 -4.31 -29.90 -40.66
C THR A 110 -3.63 -29.37 -41.91
N PRO A 111 -2.53 -28.62 -41.77
CA PRO A 111 -1.83 -28.07 -42.93
C PRO A 111 -1.21 -29.20 -43.77
N THR A 112 -1.32 -29.15 -45.09
CA THR A 112 -0.81 -30.21 -45.97
C THR A 112 0.69 -30.11 -46.25
N ASN A 113 1.29 -28.94 -46.03
CA ASN A 113 2.72 -28.66 -46.17
C ASN A 113 3.29 -28.13 -44.85
N GLY A 114 4.62 -28.01 -44.75
CA GLY A 114 5.30 -27.35 -43.62
C GLY A 114 4.70 -25.98 -43.31
N MET A 115 4.70 -25.61 -42.03
CA MET A 115 4.09 -24.37 -41.56
C MET A 115 5.07 -23.62 -40.68
N ASP A 116 5.29 -22.36 -41.02
CA ASP A 116 6.02 -21.42 -40.18
C ASP A 116 5.02 -20.57 -39.38
N ILE A 117 5.06 -20.74 -38.06
CA ILE A 117 4.22 -19.99 -37.13
C ILE A 117 4.90 -18.64 -36.85
N ASN A 118 4.54 -17.63 -37.64
CA ASN A 118 5.15 -16.28 -37.58
C ASN A 118 4.33 -15.25 -36.80
N GLY A 119 3.27 -15.67 -36.10
CA GLY A 119 2.41 -14.81 -35.26
C GLY A 119 1.71 -15.59 -34.14
N PRO A 120 0.92 -14.94 -33.26
CA PRO A 120 0.24 -15.62 -32.16
C PRO A 120 -0.71 -16.73 -32.63
N PHE A 121 -0.56 -17.92 -32.08
CA PHE A 121 -1.37 -19.09 -32.39
C PHE A 121 -1.91 -19.70 -31.09
N HIS A 122 -3.21 -19.58 -30.89
CA HIS A 122 -3.94 -20.12 -29.74
C HIS A 122 -4.67 -21.39 -30.16
N ASN A 123 -4.22 -22.55 -29.68
CA ASN A 123 -4.80 -23.83 -30.03
C ASN A 123 -5.74 -24.37 -28.94
N TYR A 124 -7.03 -24.46 -29.26
CA TYR A 124 -8.06 -25.08 -28.43
C TYR A 124 -8.58 -26.39 -29.06
N GLY A 125 -8.35 -26.61 -30.35
CA GLY A 125 -8.79 -27.79 -31.10
C GLY A 125 -7.67 -28.77 -31.45
N THR A 126 -7.75 -29.35 -32.65
CA THR A 126 -6.76 -30.30 -33.16
C THR A 126 -5.82 -29.62 -34.15
N LEU A 127 -4.52 -29.66 -33.88
CA LEU A 127 -3.44 -29.27 -34.78
C LEU A 127 -2.61 -30.51 -35.10
N THR A 128 -2.75 -31.04 -36.31
CA THR A 128 -2.02 -32.23 -36.73
C THR A 128 -1.30 -31.97 -38.04
N GLN A 129 0.00 -32.26 -38.07
CA GLN A 129 0.78 -32.17 -39.30
C GLN A 129 0.88 -33.55 -40.01
N PRO A 130 0.62 -33.66 -41.32
CA PRO A 130 0.89 -34.85 -42.12
C PRO A 130 2.39 -34.99 -42.45
N ALA A 131 2.79 -36.23 -42.75
CA ALA A 131 4.19 -36.66 -42.87
C ALA A 131 5.01 -35.88 -43.93
N GLY A 132 6.25 -35.51 -43.60
CA GLY A 132 7.27 -35.08 -44.57
C GLY A 132 7.65 -33.58 -44.58
N SER A 133 7.26 -32.78 -43.59
CA SER A 133 7.62 -31.36 -43.52
C SER A 133 7.88 -30.88 -42.08
N ASN A 134 8.59 -29.75 -41.91
CA ASN A 134 8.89 -29.18 -40.59
C ASN A 134 7.86 -28.13 -40.18
N VAL A 135 7.58 -28.02 -38.87
CA VAL A 135 6.91 -26.85 -38.28
C VAL A 135 7.93 -26.04 -37.50
N SER A 136 7.99 -24.74 -37.77
CA SER A 136 8.85 -23.81 -37.05
C SER A 136 8.00 -22.79 -36.31
N ILE A 137 8.17 -22.68 -35.00
CA ILE A 137 7.62 -21.58 -34.21
C ILE A 137 8.67 -20.48 -34.21
N ASN A 138 8.49 -19.50 -35.08
CA ASN A 138 9.49 -18.46 -35.33
C ASN A 138 9.43 -17.37 -34.25
N SER A 139 10.42 -16.48 -34.20
CA SER A 139 10.62 -15.49 -33.12
C SER A 139 9.37 -14.66 -32.79
N ASN A 140 8.51 -14.41 -33.78
CA ASN A 140 7.27 -13.64 -33.65
C ASN A 140 6.03 -14.49 -33.33
N GLY A 141 6.16 -15.81 -33.28
CA GLY A 141 5.10 -16.77 -33.01
C GLY A 141 4.98 -17.07 -31.52
N ASN A 142 3.90 -16.61 -30.88
CA ASN A 142 3.54 -17.05 -29.52
C ASN A 142 2.56 -18.24 -29.64
N PHE A 143 3.02 -19.45 -29.37
CA PHE A 143 2.19 -20.66 -29.44
C PHE A 143 1.69 -21.05 -28.05
N ILE A 144 0.36 -21.15 -27.91
CA ILE A 144 -0.28 -21.56 -26.67
C ILE A 144 -1.17 -22.78 -26.95
N ASN A 145 -0.85 -23.90 -26.28
CA ASN A 145 -1.63 -25.13 -26.36
C ASN A 145 -2.52 -25.24 -25.12
N TYR A 146 -3.83 -25.00 -25.26
CA TYR A 146 -4.77 -24.94 -24.14
C TYR A 146 -5.21 -26.34 -23.65
N PRO A 147 -5.73 -26.49 -22.42
CA PRO A 147 -6.22 -27.77 -21.90
C PRO A 147 -7.25 -28.45 -22.84
N GLY A 148 -7.05 -29.73 -23.16
CA GLY A 148 -7.93 -30.52 -24.02
C GLY A 148 -7.62 -30.48 -25.53
N SER A 149 -6.67 -29.65 -25.95
CA SER A 149 -6.19 -29.59 -27.34
C SER A 149 -5.29 -30.78 -27.71
N ILE A 150 -5.28 -31.16 -28.98
CA ILE A 150 -4.40 -32.21 -29.54
C ILE A 150 -3.42 -31.56 -30.49
N SER A 151 -2.12 -31.67 -30.20
CA SER A 151 -1.04 -31.13 -31.04
C SER A 151 -0.03 -32.22 -31.37
N THR A 152 0.07 -32.57 -32.66
CA THR A 152 1.00 -33.60 -33.16
C THR A 152 1.83 -33.04 -34.31
N PHE A 153 3.16 -33.14 -34.19
CA PHE A 153 4.14 -32.64 -35.15
C PHE A 153 5.06 -33.76 -35.64
N VAL A 154 5.51 -33.67 -36.89
CA VAL A 154 6.52 -34.60 -37.43
C VAL A 154 7.92 -34.14 -37.04
N SER A 155 8.18 -32.84 -37.06
CA SER A 155 9.39 -32.22 -36.48
C SER A 155 9.06 -30.79 -36.10
N LEU A 156 9.58 -30.35 -34.96
CA LEU A 156 9.24 -29.06 -34.35
C LEU A 156 10.51 -28.29 -33.98
N SER A 157 10.69 -27.10 -34.58
CA SER A 157 11.71 -26.14 -34.16
C SER A 157 11.06 -25.00 -33.39
N ILE A 158 11.53 -24.76 -32.17
CA ILE A 158 11.02 -23.72 -31.28
C ILE A 158 12.05 -22.59 -31.20
N ASN A 159 11.72 -21.48 -31.84
CA ASN A 159 12.54 -20.27 -31.92
C ASN A 159 11.92 -19.09 -31.14
N SER A 160 10.79 -19.32 -30.44
CA SER A 160 10.11 -18.36 -29.56
C SER A 160 9.45 -19.05 -28.38
N SER A 161 9.17 -18.31 -27.31
CA SER A 161 8.63 -18.88 -26.07
C SER A 161 7.23 -19.45 -26.26
N ILE A 162 6.96 -20.61 -25.63
CA ILE A 162 5.68 -21.31 -25.73
C ILE A 162 5.10 -21.67 -24.36
N LEU A 163 3.77 -21.72 -24.29
CA LEU A 163 3.04 -22.16 -23.11
C LEU A 163 2.27 -23.45 -23.42
N ILE A 164 2.58 -24.51 -22.69
CA ILE A 164 2.03 -25.85 -22.87
C ILE A 164 1.14 -26.19 -21.69
N SER A 165 -0.18 -26.19 -21.92
CA SER A 165 -1.18 -26.61 -20.94
C SER A 165 -1.89 -27.92 -21.31
N SER A 166 -1.50 -28.54 -22.46
CA SER A 166 -1.83 -29.89 -22.88
C SER A 166 -0.60 -30.54 -23.54
N PRO A 167 -0.40 -31.87 -23.40
CA PRO A 167 0.75 -32.55 -24.00
C PRO A 167 0.91 -32.30 -25.50
N ILE A 168 2.16 -32.23 -25.95
CA ILE A 168 2.52 -32.15 -27.37
C ILE A 168 3.26 -33.42 -27.76
N THR A 169 2.92 -33.99 -28.91
CA THR A 169 3.62 -35.15 -29.49
C THR A 169 4.47 -34.71 -30.68
N VAL A 170 5.76 -35.08 -30.68
CA VAL A 170 6.69 -34.86 -31.79
C VAL A 170 7.23 -36.21 -32.27
N ASN A 171 6.77 -36.64 -33.45
CA ASN A 171 7.09 -37.92 -34.06
C ASN A 171 8.47 -37.96 -34.76
N GLY A 172 9.30 -36.93 -34.56
CA GLY A 172 10.64 -36.79 -35.10
C GLY A 172 11.48 -35.85 -34.23
N ASN A 173 12.18 -34.88 -34.83
CA ASN A 173 13.15 -34.06 -34.11
C ASN A 173 12.52 -32.86 -33.41
N LEU A 174 13.00 -32.57 -32.19
CA LEU A 174 12.65 -31.37 -31.42
C LEU A 174 13.91 -30.51 -31.22
N THR A 175 13.86 -29.26 -31.66
CA THR A 175 14.93 -28.28 -31.44
C THR A 175 14.38 -27.10 -30.65
N VAL A 176 15.00 -26.78 -29.51
CA VAL A 176 14.71 -25.57 -28.71
C VAL A 176 15.94 -24.68 -28.77
N ASN A 177 15.79 -23.51 -29.38
CA ASN A 177 16.91 -22.58 -29.60
C ASN A 177 17.20 -21.68 -28.39
N SER A 178 18.37 -21.05 -28.40
CA SER A 178 18.84 -20.22 -27.28
C SER A 178 17.93 -19.03 -27.01
N GLY A 179 17.72 -18.69 -25.73
CA GLY A 179 16.87 -17.57 -25.33
C GLY A 179 15.36 -17.85 -25.31
N VAL A 180 14.95 -19.10 -25.56
CA VAL A 180 13.54 -19.54 -25.60
C VAL A 180 13.11 -20.13 -24.26
N THR A 181 11.89 -19.82 -23.79
CA THR A 181 11.28 -20.44 -22.60
C THR A 181 10.10 -21.34 -22.95
N VAL A 182 10.09 -22.56 -22.45
CA VAL A 182 8.97 -23.52 -22.50
C VAL A 182 8.38 -23.65 -21.10
N SER A 183 7.10 -23.32 -20.93
CA SER A 183 6.45 -23.26 -19.61
C SER A 183 5.11 -23.99 -19.60
N GLY A 184 4.66 -24.41 -18.42
CA GLY A 184 3.33 -24.98 -18.18
C GLY A 184 2.62 -24.30 -16.99
N PRO A 185 1.32 -24.56 -16.78
CA PRO A 185 0.58 -24.09 -15.60
C PRO A 185 1.06 -24.76 -14.30
N SER A 186 1.09 -23.99 -13.20
CA SER A 186 1.54 -24.44 -11.89
C SER A 186 0.64 -25.56 -11.33
N GLY A 187 1.25 -26.61 -10.78
CA GLY A 187 0.53 -27.77 -10.24
C GLY A 187 0.03 -28.79 -11.28
N SER A 188 0.29 -28.58 -12.58
CA SER A 188 -0.05 -29.52 -13.65
C SER A 188 1.20 -30.19 -14.23
N CYS A 189 1.15 -31.50 -14.48
CA CYS A 189 2.20 -32.24 -15.19
C CYS A 189 2.00 -32.09 -16.70
N ASN A 190 2.82 -31.28 -17.37
CA ASN A 190 2.78 -31.13 -18.83
C ASN A 190 4.01 -31.76 -19.46
N SER A 191 3.86 -32.39 -20.63
CA SER A 191 4.98 -33.05 -21.29
C SER A 191 5.02 -32.86 -22.79
N ILE A 192 6.24 -32.81 -23.33
CA ILE A 192 6.49 -32.99 -24.77
C ILE A 192 7.01 -34.42 -24.95
N ALA A 193 6.24 -35.25 -25.64
CA ALA A 193 6.66 -36.60 -26.00
C ALA A 193 7.43 -36.53 -27.33
N ILE A 194 8.63 -37.09 -27.38
CA ILE A 194 9.48 -37.08 -28.57
C ILE A 194 9.96 -38.49 -28.94
N SER A 195 10.14 -38.74 -30.23
CA SER A 195 10.70 -40.00 -30.76
C SER A 195 12.01 -39.84 -31.54
N GLY A 196 12.36 -38.63 -31.98
CA GLY A 196 13.64 -38.32 -32.65
C GLY A 196 14.69 -37.67 -31.75
N SER A 197 15.60 -36.88 -32.34
CA SER A 197 16.67 -36.18 -31.61
C SER A 197 16.16 -34.93 -30.88
N PHE A 198 16.75 -34.62 -29.72
CA PHE A 198 16.47 -33.42 -28.94
C PHE A 198 17.71 -32.54 -28.85
N SER A 199 17.57 -31.28 -29.25
CA SER A 199 18.59 -30.24 -29.04
C SER A 199 17.96 -29.13 -28.19
N ASN A 200 18.55 -28.83 -27.03
CA ASN A 200 18.05 -27.78 -26.14
C ASN A 200 19.12 -26.77 -25.78
N ASN A 201 18.90 -25.53 -26.21
CA ASN A 201 19.67 -24.36 -25.79
C ASN A 201 18.79 -23.35 -25.00
N GLY A 202 17.53 -23.69 -24.68
CA GLY A 202 16.56 -22.86 -23.95
C GLY A 202 16.19 -23.38 -22.56
N THR A 203 15.21 -22.73 -21.92
CA THR A 203 14.85 -22.92 -20.49
C THR A 203 13.46 -23.56 -20.33
N PHE A 204 13.32 -24.54 -19.44
CA PHE A 204 12.05 -25.17 -19.07
C PHE A 204 11.61 -24.78 -17.65
N THR A 205 10.34 -24.43 -17.45
CA THR A 205 9.80 -24.02 -16.14
C THR A 205 8.44 -24.66 -15.84
N ASN A 206 7.99 -24.61 -14.58
CA ASN A 206 6.68 -25.12 -14.11
C ASN A 206 6.39 -26.59 -14.49
N ASN A 207 7.33 -27.49 -14.16
CA ASN A 207 7.20 -28.95 -14.32
C ASN A 207 6.87 -29.44 -15.75
N VAL A 208 7.26 -28.69 -16.79
CA VAL A 208 7.25 -29.22 -18.17
C VAL A 208 8.39 -30.22 -18.34
N THR A 209 8.06 -31.44 -18.77
CA THR A 209 9.02 -32.53 -18.97
C THR A 209 9.12 -32.92 -20.44
N VAL A 210 10.34 -33.15 -20.94
CA VAL A 210 10.57 -33.76 -22.26
C VAL A 210 10.75 -35.25 -22.05
N ASN A 211 9.81 -36.05 -22.56
CA ASN A 211 9.80 -37.49 -22.42
C ASN A 211 10.24 -38.12 -23.75
N LYS A 212 11.46 -38.66 -23.80
CA LYS A 212 11.93 -39.46 -24.93
C LYS A 212 11.51 -40.91 -24.75
N GLY A 213 10.79 -41.47 -25.72
CA GLY A 213 10.51 -42.91 -25.76
C GLY A 213 11.81 -43.72 -25.85
N ALA A 214 11.88 -44.88 -25.20
CA ALA A 214 13.07 -45.75 -25.23
C ALA A 214 13.34 -46.26 -26.67
N SER A 215 14.41 -45.76 -27.31
CA SER A 215 14.96 -46.36 -28.54
C SER A 215 16.45 -45.98 -28.71
N PRO A 216 17.31 -46.88 -29.24
CA PRO A 216 18.70 -47.06 -28.77
C PRO A 216 19.79 -46.24 -29.49
N ASN A 217 19.45 -45.22 -30.29
CA ASN A 217 20.47 -44.51 -31.06
C ASN A 217 21.00 -43.27 -30.34
N ASN A 218 22.30 -43.39 -30.05
CA ASN A 218 23.10 -42.62 -29.11
C ASN A 218 23.57 -41.27 -29.70
N GLY A 219 23.35 -40.22 -28.92
CA GLY A 219 23.89 -38.88 -29.10
C GLY A 219 23.67 -38.14 -27.78
N SER A 220 24.75 -37.97 -27.01
CA SER A 220 24.75 -37.44 -25.65
C SER A 220 24.13 -36.03 -25.58
N ILE A 221 23.05 -35.88 -24.80
CA ILE A 221 22.38 -34.61 -24.53
C ILE A 221 22.82 -34.13 -23.13
N PRO A 222 23.17 -32.84 -22.92
CA PRO A 222 23.58 -32.31 -21.61
C PRO A 222 22.46 -32.44 -20.57
N ALA A 223 22.80 -32.95 -19.38
CA ALA A 223 21.88 -33.38 -18.32
C ALA A 223 21.11 -32.27 -17.57
N SER A 224 21.21 -30.99 -17.99
CA SER A 224 20.68 -29.85 -17.24
C SER A 224 19.20 -29.51 -17.49
N SER A 225 18.48 -30.25 -18.35
CA SER A 225 17.08 -29.94 -18.70
C SER A 225 16.14 -31.14 -18.79
N ILE A 226 16.52 -32.29 -18.20
CA ILE A 226 15.64 -33.45 -18.04
C ILE A 226 15.46 -33.68 -16.53
N ASN A 227 14.27 -33.40 -15.97
CA ASN A 227 13.97 -33.76 -14.58
C ASN A 227 13.74 -35.28 -14.47
N SER A 228 14.82 -36.05 -14.61
CA SER A 228 14.85 -37.51 -14.45
C SER A 228 15.00 -37.95 -12.99
N THR A 229 15.07 -37.01 -12.02
CA THR A 229 15.34 -37.30 -10.60
C THR A 229 14.10 -37.33 -9.70
N ALA A 230 12.90 -37.05 -10.21
CA ALA A 230 11.66 -37.18 -9.43
C ALA A 230 11.48 -38.65 -8.98
N THR A 231 11.55 -38.86 -7.66
CA THR A 231 11.38 -40.19 -7.03
C THR A 231 9.93 -40.46 -6.70
N THR A 232 9.53 -41.73 -6.67
CA THR A 232 8.17 -42.11 -6.23
C THR A 232 7.95 -41.62 -4.79
N PRO A 233 6.84 -40.92 -4.47
CA PRO A 233 6.55 -40.52 -3.10
C PRO A 233 6.54 -41.72 -2.15
N VAL A 234 7.16 -41.60 -0.99
CA VAL A 234 7.10 -42.62 0.06
C VAL A 234 6.12 -42.15 1.12
N ILE A 235 5.07 -42.94 1.38
CA ILE A 235 4.14 -42.69 2.48
C ILE A 235 4.74 -43.29 3.74
N ASN A 236 5.19 -42.42 4.64
CA ASN A 236 5.84 -42.78 5.91
C ASN A 236 4.82 -43.12 7.00
N THR A 237 3.63 -42.51 6.92
CA THR A 237 2.53 -42.78 7.86
C THR A 237 1.23 -42.89 7.08
N GLN A 238 0.59 -44.06 7.20
CA GLN A 238 -0.67 -44.38 6.57
C GLN A 238 -1.88 -43.82 7.36
N PRO A 239 -3.00 -43.44 6.73
CA PRO A 239 -4.23 -43.15 7.44
C PRO A 239 -4.76 -44.38 8.19
N ALA A 240 -5.24 -44.15 9.41
CA ALA A 240 -5.75 -45.19 10.31
C ALA A 240 -7.28 -45.21 10.34
N ASN A 241 -7.87 -46.39 10.60
CA ASN A 241 -9.31 -46.53 10.83
C ASN A 241 -9.74 -45.72 12.07
N THR A 242 -10.88 -45.05 11.99
CA THR A 242 -11.36 -44.18 13.07
C THR A 242 -12.85 -44.40 13.32
N SER A 243 -13.26 -44.36 14.59
CA SER A 243 -14.66 -44.44 15.00
C SER A 243 -15.17 -43.12 15.54
N ALA A 244 -16.42 -42.77 15.21
CA ALA A 244 -17.11 -41.59 15.75
C ALA A 244 -18.57 -41.92 16.09
N CYS A 245 -19.16 -41.17 17.02
CA CYS A 245 -20.60 -41.17 17.20
C CYS A 245 -21.24 -40.29 16.11
N ALA A 246 -22.44 -40.66 15.65
CA ALA A 246 -23.16 -39.86 14.68
C ALA A 246 -23.27 -38.39 15.14
N GLY A 247 -22.86 -37.46 14.28
CA GLY A 247 -22.82 -36.02 14.53
C GLY A 247 -21.54 -35.48 15.19
N SER A 248 -20.56 -36.32 15.54
CA SER A 248 -19.29 -35.89 16.15
C SER A 248 -18.13 -35.83 15.13
N PRO A 249 -17.33 -34.76 15.07
CA PRO A 249 -16.29 -34.60 14.05
C PRO A 249 -15.16 -35.63 14.16
N VAL A 250 -14.56 -35.99 13.03
CA VAL A 250 -13.49 -36.99 12.91
C VAL A 250 -12.50 -36.63 11.79
N SER A 251 -11.26 -37.10 11.85
CA SER A 251 -10.24 -36.82 10.83
C SER A 251 -9.35 -38.02 10.47
N PHE A 252 -8.75 -37.95 9.28
CA PHE A 252 -7.76 -38.89 8.74
C PHE A 252 -6.51 -38.12 8.29
N SER A 253 -5.31 -38.63 8.55
CA SER A 253 -4.05 -37.97 8.18
C SER A 253 -3.05 -38.91 7.53
N VAL A 254 -2.14 -38.36 6.71
CA VAL A 254 -1.04 -39.08 6.05
C VAL A 254 0.26 -38.28 6.20
N ALA A 255 1.42 -38.95 6.21
CA ALA A 255 2.72 -38.28 6.08
C ALA A 255 3.53 -38.92 4.95
N ALA A 256 4.11 -38.11 4.05
CA ALA A 256 4.86 -38.60 2.90
C ALA A 256 6.09 -37.73 2.58
N THR A 257 7.11 -38.32 1.95
CA THR A 257 8.35 -37.66 1.52
C THR A 257 8.73 -38.07 0.10
N ALA A 258 9.41 -37.18 -0.64
CA ALA A 258 10.03 -37.52 -1.93
C ALA A 258 11.21 -36.59 -2.23
N ALA A 259 12.22 -37.08 -2.97
CA ALA A 259 13.32 -36.27 -3.47
C ALA A 259 12.95 -35.58 -4.78
N GLY A 260 13.38 -34.32 -4.94
CA GLY A 260 13.38 -33.60 -6.22
C GLY A 260 12.17 -32.70 -6.54
N SER A 261 11.11 -32.62 -5.71
CA SER A 261 10.04 -31.61 -5.86
C SER A 261 9.05 -31.54 -4.65
N THR A 262 8.02 -30.69 -4.77
CA THR A 262 6.92 -30.50 -3.79
C THR A 262 5.79 -31.52 -3.99
N LEU A 263 5.35 -32.19 -2.92
CA LEU A 263 4.25 -33.16 -2.94
C LEU A 263 2.86 -32.51 -3.08
N THR A 264 1.97 -33.15 -3.83
CA THR A 264 0.53 -32.82 -3.85
C THR A 264 -0.32 -34.00 -3.38
N TYR A 265 -1.51 -33.72 -2.84
CA TYR A 265 -2.39 -34.70 -2.20
C TYR A 265 -3.80 -34.64 -2.81
N GLN A 266 -4.46 -35.79 -2.90
CA GLN A 266 -5.86 -35.88 -3.31
C GLN A 266 -6.58 -37.02 -2.58
N TRP A 267 -7.50 -36.69 -1.68
CA TRP A 267 -8.32 -37.65 -0.94
C TRP A 267 -9.44 -38.21 -1.80
N GLN A 268 -9.79 -39.47 -1.53
CA GLN A 268 -10.89 -40.18 -2.15
C GLN A 268 -11.72 -40.91 -1.09
N GLU A 269 -13.02 -41.00 -1.33
CA GLU A 269 -13.97 -41.77 -0.54
C GLU A 269 -14.53 -42.93 -1.37
N ARG A 270 -14.77 -44.05 -0.71
CA ARG A 270 -15.58 -45.15 -1.22
C ARG A 270 -16.72 -45.43 -0.25
N VAL A 271 -17.94 -45.37 -0.76
CA VAL A 271 -19.17 -45.74 -0.06
C VAL A 271 -19.53 -47.18 -0.42
N GLY A 272 -19.69 -48.05 0.59
CA GLY A 272 -20.01 -49.47 0.38
C GLY A 272 -19.00 -50.21 -0.52
N SER A 273 -19.50 -50.96 -1.50
CA SER A 273 -18.69 -51.69 -2.49
C SER A 273 -18.34 -50.87 -3.74
N GLY A 274 -18.61 -49.57 -3.76
CA GLY A 274 -18.37 -48.70 -4.93
C GLY A 274 -16.88 -48.46 -5.25
N GLY A 275 -16.63 -47.68 -6.29
CA GLY A 275 -15.28 -47.18 -6.58
C GLY A 275 -14.85 -46.08 -5.61
N PHE A 276 -13.53 -45.83 -5.51
CA PHE A 276 -13.04 -44.61 -4.86
C PHE A 276 -13.32 -43.40 -5.75
N VAL A 277 -14.06 -42.44 -5.22
CA VAL A 277 -14.40 -41.17 -5.85
C VAL A 277 -13.58 -40.07 -5.21
N THR A 278 -13.05 -39.16 -6.03
CA THR A 278 -12.27 -38.02 -5.55
C THR A 278 -13.13 -37.07 -4.74
N LEU A 279 -12.65 -36.74 -3.53
CA LEU A 279 -13.29 -35.77 -2.66
C LEU A 279 -12.87 -34.34 -3.03
N SER A 280 -13.84 -33.44 -3.03
CA SER A 280 -13.63 -32.00 -3.05
C SER A 280 -13.89 -31.42 -1.67
N ASN A 281 -13.27 -30.28 -1.35
CA ASN A 281 -13.65 -29.52 -0.16
C ASN A 281 -15.09 -29.01 -0.33
N GLY A 282 -15.95 -29.18 0.68
CA GLY A 282 -17.36 -28.80 0.62
C GLY A 282 -18.26 -29.75 1.42
N GLY A 283 -19.43 -29.25 1.85
CA GLY A 283 -20.35 -30.02 2.69
C GLY A 283 -19.74 -30.38 4.06
N ILE A 284 -19.68 -31.69 4.37
CA ILE A 284 -19.06 -32.20 5.61
C ILE A 284 -17.55 -32.38 5.51
N TYR A 285 -16.95 -32.27 4.31
CA TYR A 285 -15.53 -32.56 4.05
C TYR A 285 -14.67 -31.30 3.96
N SER A 286 -13.49 -31.35 4.60
CA SER A 286 -12.46 -30.31 4.47
C SER A 286 -11.05 -30.92 4.51
N GLY A 287 -10.11 -30.34 3.75
CA GLY A 287 -8.72 -30.82 3.65
C GLY A 287 -8.48 -31.88 2.56
N ALA A 288 -9.39 -32.02 1.59
CA ALA A 288 -9.35 -33.05 0.55
C ALA A 288 -8.12 -33.00 -0.38
N THR A 289 -7.39 -31.88 -0.44
CA THR A 289 -6.14 -31.74 -1.20
C THR A 289 -4.90 -31.53 -0.31
N SER A 290 -5.01 -31.90 0.97
CA SER A 290 -3.96 -31.73 1.98
C SER A 290 -3.58 -33.05 2.64
N ALA A 291 -2.58 -33.02 3.53
CA ALA A 291 -2.17 -34.19 4.29
C ALA A 291 -3.23 -34.68 5.31
N THR A 292 -4.27 -33.89 5.63
CA THR A 292 -5.30 -34.24 6.62
C THR A 292 -6.72 -33.96 6.10
N LEU A 293 -7.60 -34.95 6.11
CA LEU A 293 -9.04 -34.85 5.81
C LEU A 293 -9.84 -34.77 7.12
N THR A 294 -10.80 -33.86 7.22
CA THR A 294 -11.73 -33.72 8.37
C THR A 294 -13.18 -33.84 7.91
N ILE A 295 -13.98 -34.59 8.68
CA ILE A 295 -15.42 -34.82 8.50
C ILE A 295 -16.14 -34.21 9.71
N SER A 296 -16.94 -33.18 9.51
CA SER A 296 -17.46 -32.35 10.62
C SER A 296 -18.66 -32.94 11.36
N SER A 297 -19.54 -33.67 10.68
CA SER A 297 -20.75 -34.26 11.25
C SER A 297 -21.13 -35.55 10.52
N PRO A 298 -20.46 -36.68 10.82
CA PRO A 298 -20.70 -37.95 10.16
C PRO A 298 -22.08 -38.52 10.54
N THR A 299 -22.78 -39.08 9.56
CA THR A 299 -24.08 -39.74 9.79
C THR A 299 -23.92 -41.25 9.86
N THR A 300 -24.89 -41.98 10.42
CA THR A 300 -24.86 -43.45 10.46
C THR A 300 -24.84 -44.08 9.06
N ALA A 301 -25.28 -43.36 8.02
CA ALA A 301 -25.18 -43.78 6.62
C ALA A 301 -23.73 -43.84 6.10
N MET A 302 -22.79 -43.19 6.80
CA MET A 302 -21.35 -43.21 6.47
C MET A 302 -20.59 -44.31 7.20
N ASN A 303 -21.29 -45.14 7.99
CA ASN A 303 -20.66 -46.25 8.68
C ASN A 303 -20.09 -47.24 7.65
N ASN A 304 -18.81 -47.58 7.84
CA ASN A 304 -17.98 -48.40 6.94
C ASN A 304 -17.55 -47.70 5.63
N ASN A 305 -17.66 -46.38 5.52
CA ASN A 305 -17.04 -45.67 4.39
C ASN A 305 -15.51 -45.73 4.47
N HIS A 306 -14.87 -45.81 3.32
CA HIS A 306 -13.44 -46.00 3.15
C HIS A 306 -12.78 -44.73 2.59
N TYR A 307 -11.69 -44.27 3.20
CA TYR A 307 -10.95 -43.09 2.79
C TYR A 307 -9.51 -43.44 2.44
N ARG A 308 -8.96 -42.85 1.38
CA ARG A 308 -7.54 -42.98 1.01
C ARG A 308 -7.05 -41.68 0.35
N VAL A 309 -5.74 -41.51 0.24
CA VAL A 309 -5.13 -40.35 -0.40
C VAL A 309 -4.10 -40.75 -1.45
N ILE A 310 -4.14 -40.08 -2.58
CA ILE A 310 -3.13 -40.19 -3.64
C ILE A 310 -2.13 -39.05 -3.43
N VAL A 311 -0.85 -39.39 -3.27
CA VAL A 311 0.27 -38.44 -3.13
C VAL A 311 1.06 -38.42 -4.43
N THR A 312 1.37 -37.24 -4.96
CA THR A 312 2.05 -37.09 -6.26
C THR A 312 3.36 -36.32 -6.13
N ASN A 313 4.44 -36.87 -6.69
CA ASN A 313 5.71 -36.21 -7.00
C ASN A 313 5.95 -36.38 -8.51
N CYS A 314 5.48 -35.41 -9.29
CA CYS A 314 5.25 -35.53 -10.74
C CYS A 314 6.42 -36.20 -11.50
N PRO A 315 6.17 -37.19 -12.38
CA PRO A 315 4.87 -37.79 -12.72
C PRO A 315 4.46 -38.97 -11.81
N ARG A 316 5.23 -39.28 -10.77
CA ARG A 316 5.06 -40.48 -9.96
C ARG A 316 4.05 -40.25 -8.85
N THR A 317 3.19 -41.24 -8.62
CA THR A 317 2.20 -41.21 -7.55
C THR A 317 2.34 -42.42 -6.65
N THR A 318 1.93 -42.25 -5.40
CA THR A 318 1.77 -43.33 -4.43
C THR A 318 0.42 -43.16 -3.77
N THR A 319 -0.36 -44.24 -3.75
CA THR A 319 -1.68 -44.26 -3.12
C THR A 319 -1.56 -44.86 -1.73
N SER A 320 -2.17 -44.24 -0.73
CA SER A 320 -2.21 -44.78 0.63
C SER A 320 -3.03 -46.07 0.71
N ASN A 321 -2.89 -46.78 1.82
CA ASN A 321 -3.90 -47.75 2.22
C ASN A 321 -5.27 -47.05 2.43
N SER A 322 -6.33 -47.84 2.56
CA SER A 322 -7.64 -47.33 2.90
C SER A 322 -7.90 -47.41 4.40
N ALA A 323 -8.37 -46.30 4.97
CA ALA A 323 -8.88 -46.20 6.33
C ALA A 323 -10.41 -46.26 6.36
N ILE A 324 -10.99 -46.91 7.37
CA ILE A 324 -12.43 -47.09 7.56
C ILE A 324 -12.96 -46.08 8.58
N LEU A 325 -14.09 -45.45 8.28
CA LEU A 325 -14.89 -44.70 9.24
C LEU A 325 -16.01 -45.58 9.82
N SER A 326 -16.00 -45.81 11.13
CA SER A 326 -17.12 -46.45 11.82
C SER A 326 -17.98 -45.41 12.54
N VAL A 327 -19.27 -45.33 12.19
CA VAL A 327 -20.22 -44.36 12.77
C VAL A 327 -21.26 -45.09 13.60
N ASN A 328 -21.21 -44.89 14.92
CA ASN A 328 -22.10 -45.54 15.88
C ASN A 328 -23.34 -44.68 16.19
N ALA A 329 -24.49 -45.36 16.38
CA ALA A 329 -25.74 -44.71 16.76
C ALA A 329 -25.76 -44.33 18.26
N SER A 330 -26.35 -43.17 18.57
CA SER A 330 -26.54 -42.71 19.96
C SER A 330 -27.77 -43.34 20.61
N PRO A 331 -27.76 -43.62 21.94
CA PRO A 331 -28.89 -44.18 22.68
C PRO A 331 -30.04 -43.18 22.85
N VAL A 332 -31.24 -43.69 23.17
CA VAL A 332 -32.44 -42.88 23.48
C VAL A 332 -32.23 -42.06 24.76
N ASN A 333 -32.85 -40.87 24.81
CA ASN A 333 -32.73 -39.96 25.94
C ASN A 333 -33.44 -40.51 27.21
N PRO A 334 -32.86 -40.32 28.41
CA PRO A 334 -33.51 -40.70 29.67
C PRO A 334 -34.67 -39.76 30.03
N GLY A 335 -35.64 -40.25 30.82
CA GLY A 335 -36.71 -39.41 31.38
C GLY A 335 -36.28 -38.61 32.62
N ASN A 336 -37.17 -37.75 33.12
CA ASN A 336 -36.86 -36.80 34.20
C ASN A 336 -36.80 -37.46 35.60
N PRO A 337 -35.78 -37.14 36.42
CA PRO A 337 -35.70 -37.59 37.82
C PRO A 337 -36.65 -36.86 38.79
N VAL A 338 -36.75 -37.34 40.05
CA VAL A 338 -37.62 -36.78 41.12
C VAL A 338 -36.83 -36.60 42.43
N ALA A 339 -37.11 -35.53 43.21
CA ALA A 339 -36.44 -35.21 44.49
C ALA A 339 -37.22 -35.69 45.73
N ALA A 340 -36.51 -36.10 46.79
CA ALA A 340 -37.11 -36.62 48.03
C ALA A 340 -37.77 -35.55 48.93
N ALA A 341 -37.25 -34.32 48.94
CA ALA A 341 -37.84 -33.15 49.61
C ALA A 341 -37.48 -31.88 48.83
N ASN A 342 -38.47 -30.99 48.61
CA ASN A 342 -38.31 -29.75 47.85
C ASN A 342 -39.37 -28.70 48.25
N PRO A 343 -39.02 -27.58 48.93
CA PRO A 343 -37.67 -27.15 49.30
C PRO A 343 -37.10 -27.89 50.52
N ALA A 344 -35.77 -28.02 50.61
CA ALA A 344 -35.08 -28.67 51.73
C ALA A 344 -34.03 -27.75 52.40
N CYS A 345 -33.75 -27.95 53.69
CA CYS A 345 -32.73 -27.18 54.42
C CYS A 345 -31.39 -27.90 54.39
N GLY A 346 -30.36 -27.28 53.79
CA GLY A 346 -29.01 -27.83 53.70
C GLY A 346 -28.80 -28.96 52.67
N SER A 347 -29.63 -30.01 52.62
CA SER A 347 -29.45 -31.14 51.66
C SER A 347 -30.70 -32.00 51.37
N THR A 348 -30.70 -32.76 50.25
CA THR A 348 -31.75 -33.72 49.80
C THR A 348 -31.19 -34.81 48.85
N THR A 349 -32.03 -35.73 48.32
CA THR A 349 -31.64 -36.81 47.38
C THR A 349 -32.57 -36.90 46.14
N LEU A 350 -32.06 -37.41 45.00
CA LEU A 350 -32.77 -37.59 43.71
C LEU A 350 -32.85 -39.05 43.24
N ASN A 351 -33.94 -39.42 42.55
CA ASN A 351 -34.21 -40.78 42.05
C ASN A 351 -34.51 -40.80 40.52
N THR A 352 -34.08 -41.85 39.78
CA THR A 352 -34.31 -42.04 38.32
C THR A 352 -35.13 -43.29 37.98
N MET A 353 -35.65 -43.39 36.74
CA MET A 353 -36.20 -44.64 36.18
C MET A 353 -35.10 -45.65 35.77
N THR A 354 -35.48 -46.90 35.53
CA THR A 354 -34.60 -48.00 35.07
C THR A 354 -34.12 -47.79 33.63
N ALA A 355 -32.84 -48.00 33.36
CA ALA A 355 -32.25 -47.84 32.03
C ALA A 355 -32.57 -49.05 31.09
N PRO A 356 -32.75 -48.84 29.78
CA PRO A 356 -32.90 -49.91 28.79
C PRO A 356 -31.69 -50.85 28.72
N ALA A 357 -31.89 -52.08 28.27
CA ALA A 357 -30.81 -53.07 28.14
C ALA A 357 -29.66 -52.56 27.24
N GLY A 358 -28.41 -52.71 27.71
CA GLY A 358 -27.21 -52.26 26.99
C GLY A 358 -26.89 -50.76 27.12
N VAL A 359 -27.64 -50.03 27.94
CA VAL A 359 -27.46 -48.59 28.20
C VAL A 359 -27.32 -48.36 29.71
N THR A 360 -26.37 -47.50 30.10
CA THR A 360 -26.21 -47.07 31.49
C THR A 360 -26.53 -45.57 31.62
N TYR A 361 -27.30 -45.21 32.64
CA TYR A 361 -27.56 -43.81 32.98
C TYR A 361 -26.49 -43.29 33.92
N TYR A 362 -26.06 -42.06 33.69
CA TYR A 362 -25.05 -41.39 34.50
C TYR A 362 -25.55 -40.01 34.89
N TRP A 363 -25.44 -39.70 36.17
CA TRP A 363 -25.71 -38.35 36.67
C TRP A 363 -24.63 -37.39 36.17
N GLN A 364 -25.09 -36.28 35.56
CA GLN A 364 -24.23 -35.26 34.97
C GLN A 364 -24.15 -34.01 35.85
N GLY A 365 -24.59 -34.09 37.11
CA GLY A 365 -24.72 -32.93 37.98
C GLY A 365 -25.62 -31.88 37.32
N ASN A 366 -25.14 -30.65 37.19
CA ASN A 366 -25.86 -29.55 36.57
C ASN A 366 -25.56 -29.38 35.05
N ASN A 367 -24.85 -30.32 34.42
CA ASN A 367 -24.51 -30.24 33.01
C ASN A 367 -25.46 -31.08 32.15
N SER A 368 -26.32 -30.43 31.38
CA SER A 368 -27.25 -31.08 30.44
C SER A 368 -26.56 -31.90 29.33
N SER A 369 -25.27 -31.67 29.07
CA SER A 369 -24.49 -32.34 28.01
C SER A 369 -23.26 -33.09 28.54
N GLY A 370 -23.15 -33.27 29.86
CA GLY A 370 -22.01 -33.92 30.49
C GLY A 370 -21.79 -35.35 29.99
N ILE A 371 -20.54 -35.81 29.99
CA ILE A 371 -20.16 -37.19 29.60
C ILE A 371 -19.48 -37.93 30.75
N SER A 372 -19.77 -37.52 31.99
CA SER A 372 -19.15 -38.11 33.16
C SER A 372 -19.64 -39.53 33.38
N THR A 373 -18.69 -40.42 33.66
CA THR A 373 -18.96 -41.83 34.00
C THR A 373 -18.77 -42.14 35.48
N THR A 374 -18.53 -41.12 36.32
CA THR A 374 -18.20 -41.29 37.74
C THR A 374 -19.38 -41.69 38.61
N ASN A 375 -20.61 -41.42 38.19
CA ASN A 375 -21.84 -41.71 38.94
C ASN A 375 -22.82 -42.57 38.12
N PRO A 376 -22.47 -43.82 37.78
CA PRO A 376 -23.41 -44.75 37.13
C PRO A 376 -24.58 -45.03 38.07
N THR A 377 -25.81 -44.99 37.58
CA THR A 377 -26.98 -45.20 38.44
C THR A 377 -27.13 -46.65 38.87
N SER A 378 -27.53 -46.85 40.13
CA SER A 378 -28.35 -47.98 40.55
C SER A 378 -29.59 -47.59 41.38
N ALA A 379 -29.75 -46.36 41.88
CA ALA A 379 -31.08 -45.80 42.24
C ALA A 379 -31.11 -44.30 42.64
N THR A 380 -30.09 -43.72 43.30
CA THR A 380 -30.20 -42.39 43.94
C THR A 380 -28.96 -41.48 43.84
N PHE A 381 -29.11 -40.16 44.04
CA PHE A 381 -28.03 -39.14 44.02
C PHE A 381 -28.25 -38.04 45.07
N ALA A 382 -27.31 -37.85 46.00
CA ALA A 382 -27.41 -36.86 47.09
C ALA A 382 -26.88 -35.47 46.67
N LEU A 383 -27.52 -34.41 47.13
CA LEU A 383 -27.16 -33.03 46.81
C LEU A 383 -27.49 -32.03 47.92
N ASN A 384 -26.68 -30.98 48.00
CA ASN A 384 -26.71 -29.93 49.02
C ASN A 384 -26.81 -28.52 48.42
N ALA A 385 -27.16 -28.41 47.14
CA ALA A 385 -27.29 -27.14 46.44
C ALA A 385 -28.53 -27.11 45.55
N SER A 386 -29.21 -25.96 45.52
CA SER A 386 -30.31 -25.70 44.58
C SER A 386 -29.82 -25.78 43.14
N GLY A 387 -30.66 -26.30 42.26
CA GLY A 387 -30.37 -26.28 40.83
C GLY A 387 -31.13 -27.34 40.06
N THR A 388 -31.00 -27.27 38.74
CA THR A 388 -31.48 -28.32 37.84
C THR A 388 -30.37 -29.35 37.66
N TYR A 389 -30.69 -30.60 37.98
CA TYR A 389 -29.78 -31.73 37.86
C TYR A 389 -30.20 -32.63 36.71
N TYR A 390 -29.21 -33.17 36.01
CA TYR A 390 -29.39 -33.89 34.75
C TYR A 390 -28.87 -35.32 34.80
N VAL A 391 -29.52 -36.19 34.03
CA VAL A 391 -29.10 -37.57 33.79
C VAL A 391 -28.96 -37.80 32.29
N ARG A 392 -27.90 -38.51 31.88
CA ARG A 392 -27.67 -38.89 30.46
C ARG A 392 -27.47 -40.38 30.30
N ALA A 393 -27.85 -40.87 29.13
CA ALA A 393 -27.71 -42.27 28.75
C ALA A 393 -26.45 -42.49 27.92
N ARG A 394 -25.72 -43.57 28.20
CA ARG A 394 -24.55 -44.01 27.43
C ARG A 394 -24.76 -45.43 26.93
N ASN A 395 -24.52 -45.67 25.65
CA ASN A 395 -24.53 -47.00 25.08
C ASN A 395 -23.23 -47.72 25.47
N ASN A 396 -23.35 -48.89 26.07
CA ASN A 396 -22.21 -49.56 26.71
C ASN A 396 -21.23 -50.16 25.68
N SER A 397 -21.71 -50.53 24.49
CA SER A 397 -20.88 -51.16 23.45
C SER A 397 -20.17 -50.14 22.56
N SER A 398 -20.86 -49.05 22.19
CA SER A 398 -20.29 -48.01 21.32
C SER A 398 -19.66 -46.84 22.08
N GLY A 399 -19.98 -46.70 23.37
CA GLY A 399 -19.56 -45.56 24.20
C GLY A 399 -20.30 -44.26 23.90
N CYS A 400 -21.24 -44.25 22.94
CA CYS A 400 -21.96 -43.05 22.52
C CYS A 400 -22.99 -42.58 23.54
N TRP A 401 -23.10 -41.26 23.67
CA TRP A 401 -24.03 -40.60 24.58
C TRP A 401 -25.32 -40.18 23.88
N SER A 402 -26.44 -40.20 24.60
CA SER A 402 -27.75 -39.76 24.10
C SER A 402 -27.72 -38.29 23.69
N ALA A 403 -28.49 -37.91 22.67
CA ALA A 403 -28.48 -36.53 22.19
C ALA A 403 -28.83 -35.51 23.29
N ASN A 404 -29.78 -35.86 24.18
CA ASN A 404 -30.24 -35.00 25.29
C ASN A 404 -30.26 -35.75 26.64
N SER A 405 -30.48 -34.98 27.71
CA SER A 405 -30.58 -35.42 29.11
C SER A 405 -32.00 -35.25 29.68
N GLY A 406 -32.36 -36.07 30.69
CA GLY A 406 -33.51 -35.81 31.56
C GLY A 406 -33.13 -34.90 32.74
N SER A 407 -34.08 -34.18 33.33
CA SER A 407 -33.77 -33.13 34.34
C SER A 407 -34.80 -32.94 35.46
N VAL A 408 -34.36 -32.48 36.64
CA VAL A 408 -35.22 -32.05 37.77
C VAL A 408 -34.67 -30.80 38.46
N ALA A 409 -35.54 -29.86 38.82
CA ALA A 409 -35.18 -28.65 39.57
C ALA A 409 -35.40 -28.85 41.08
N VAL A 410 -34.39 -28.49 41.89
CA VAL A 410 -34.40 -28.63 43.36
C VAL A 410 -34.10 -27.29 44.02
N THR A 411 -34.81 -26.98 45.11
CA THR A 411 -34.58 -25.82 45.96
C THR A 411 -34.03 -26.26 47.33
N ILE A 412 -32.82 -25.85 47.64
CA ILE A 412 -32.13 -25.98 48.93
C ILE A 412 -31.98 -24.59 49.57
N ASN A 413 -32.56 -24.38 50.75
CA ASN A 413 -32.39 -23.16 51.52
C ASN A 413 -31.06 -23.22 52.29
N ALA A 414 -30.28 -22.15 52.19
CA ALA A 414 -28.99 -22.01 52.87
C ALA A 414 -29.18 -21.62 54.34
N ALA A 415 -28.47 -22.28 55.27
CA ALA A 415 -28.45 -21.88 56.67
C ALA A 415 -27.69 -20.55 56.82
N PRO A 416 -28.16 -19.60 57.64
CA PRO A 416 -27.52 -18.30 57.76
C PRO A 416 -26.15 -18.38 58.42
N THR A 417 -25.22 -17.50 58.05
CA THR A 417 -23.92 -17.35 58.69
C THR A 417 -23.65 -15.88 58.99
N ALA A 418 -23.02 -15.55 60.11
CA ALA A 418 -22.58 -14.20 60.43
C ALA A 418 -21.05 -14.14 60.54
N THR A 419 -20.42 -13.37 59.67
CA THR A 419 -18.98 -13.19 59.66
C THR A 419 -18.63 -11.73 59.90
N ILE A 420 -17.99 -11.44 61.03
CA ILE A 420 -17.56 -10.08 61.36
C ILE A 420 -16.21 -9.75 60.73
N THR A 421 -16.15 -8.60 60.07
CA THR A 421 -14.98 -8.08 59.35
C THR A 421 -14.92 -6.56 59.51
N GLY A 422 -13.83 -5.94 59.05
CA GLY A 422 -13.60 -4.51 59.26
C GLY A 422 -12.40 -4.22 60.16
N SER A 423 -11.54 -5.23 60.42
CA SER A 423 -10.19 -4.95 60.89
C SER A 423 -9.53 -4.00 59.90
N THR A 424 -9.19 -2.80 60.35
CA THR A 424 -8.59 -1.81 59.47
C THR A 424 -7.78 -0.85 60.30
N THR A 425 -6.85 -0.20 59.64
CA THR A 425 -6.13 0.88 60.24
C THR A 425 -6.77 2.20 59.81
N ILE A 426 -7.36 2.92 60.76
CA ILE A 426 -7.91 4.27 60.57
C ILE A 426 -6.89 5.33 60.97
N CYS A 427 -7.07 6.56 60.50
CA CYS A 427 -6.35 7.70 61.08
C CYS A 427 -7.00 8.09 62.42
N ARG A 428 -6.25 8.72 63.33
CA ARG A 428 -6.79 9.16 64.63
C ARG A 428 -7.98 10.11 64.41
N GLY A 429 -9.15 9.74 64.94
CA GLY A 429 -10.37 10.54 64.83
C GLY A 429 -11.23 10.25 63.59
N SER A 430 -10.78 9.38 62.67
CA SER A 430 -11.64 8.87 61.61
C SER A 430 -12.58 7.79 62.14
N SER A 431 -13.76 7.69 61.57
CA SER A 431 -14.64 6.53 61.77
C SER A 431 -14.31 5.47 60.72
N THR A 432 -14.48 4.21 61.10
CA THR A 432 -14.58 3.12 60.13
C THR A 432 -15.88 2.38 60.35
N THR A 433 -16.32 1.68 59.32
CA THR A 433 -17.51 0.84 59.39
C THR A 433 -17.07 -0.59 59.68
N ILE A 434 -17.60 -1.17 60.75
CA ILE A 434 -17.52 -2.61 61.00
C ILE A 434 -18.69 -3.27 60.28
N SER A 435 -18.38 -4.38 59.61
CA SER A 435 -19.30 -5.06 58.71
C SER A 435 -19.48 -6.49 59.16
N ILE A 436 -20.72 -6.86 59.48
CA ILE A 436 -21.10 -8.24 59.79
C ILE A 436 -21.84 -8.78 58.58
N ALA A 437 -21.15 -9.58 57.78
CA ALA A 437 -21.73 -10.24 56.63
C ALA A 437 -22.66 -11.36 57.08
N LEU A 438 -23.93 -11.25 56.75
CA LEU A 438 -24.98 -12.23 57.01
C LEU A 438 -25.30 -12.98 55.72
N THR A 439 -25.43 -14.30 55.80
CA THR A 439 -25.95 -15.13 54.71
C THR A 439 -27.31 -15.71 55.13
N GLY A 440 -28.07 -16.31 54.21
CA GLY A 440 -29.45 -16.77 54.47
C GLY A 440 -30.49 -15.78 53.92
N THR A 441 -31.67 -15.74 54.53
CA THR A 441 -32.84 -15.00 54.04
C THR A 441 -33.34 -13.96 55.06
N SER A 442 -33.31 -12.67 54.70
CA SER A 442 -33.85 -11.58 55.55
C SER A 442 -35.32 -11.80 55.93
N PRO A 443 -35.79 -11.36 57.12
CA PRO A 443 -35.04 -10.63 58.14
C PRO A 443 -34.15 -11.53 59.01
N TRP A 444 -32.93 -11.05 59.31
CA TRP A 444 -31.98 -11.70 60.22
C TRP A 444 -32.05 -11.13 61.63
N ALA A 445 -31.56 -11.91 62.60
CA ALA A 445 -31.25 -11.46 63.96
C ALA A 445 -29.81 -11.85 64.34
N LEU A 446 -29.09 -10.98 65.06
CA LEU A 446 -27.71 -11.21 65.51
C LEU A 446 -27.36 -10.52 66.84
N SER A 447 -26.24 -10.93 67.45
CA SER A 447 -25.66 -10.35 68.69
C SER A 447 -24.15 -10.09 68.54
N TRP A 448 -23.63 -8.89 68.86
CA TRP A 448 -22.21 -8.50 68.71
C TRP A 448 -21.64 -7.68 69.89
N SER A 449 -20.31 -7.65 70.08
CA SER A 449 -19.62 -6.96 71.19
C SER A 449 -18.33 -6.24 70.78
N ASP A 450 -18.00 -5.13 71.46
CA ASP A 450 -16.73 -4.36 71.32
C ASP A 450 -15.63 -4.78 72.32
N GLY A 451 -15.82 -5.92 72.99
CA GLY A 451 -14.94 -6.41 74.05
C GLY A 451 -15.32 -5.92 75.46
N SER A 452 -16.25 -4.98 75.59
CA SER A 452 -16.73 -4.46 76.88
C SER A 452 -18.26 -4.43 77.01
N THR A 453 -18.98 -4.24 75.91
CA THR A 453 -20.46 -4.19 75.86
C THR A 453 -21.01 -5.10 74.77
N THR A 454 -22.19 -5.70 74.96
CA THR A 454 -22.87 -6.56 73.97
C THR A 454 -24.16 -5.90 73.47
N THR A 455 -24.39 -5.92 72.16
CA THR A 455 -25.51 -5.31 71.46
C THR A 455 -26.28 -6.36 70.65
N ASN A 456 -27.60 -6.42 70.83
CA ASN A 456 -28.51 -7.32 70.10
C ASN A 456 -29.29 -6.54 69.04
N VAL A 457 -29.44 -7.13 67.85
CA VAL A 457 -30.11 -6.49 66.72
C VAL A 457 -31.03 -7.50 66.02
N THR A 458 -32.31 -7.15 65.88
CA THR A 458 -33.35 -7.95 65.21
C THR A 458 -33.92 -7.23 64.00
N ASN A 459 -34.63 -7.93 63.11
CA ASN A 459 -35.26 -7.38 61.91
C ASN A 459 -34.27 -6.75 60.91
N ILE A 460 -33.08 -7.34 60.81
CA ILE A 460 -32.06 -6.89 59.88
C ILE A 460 -32.53 -7.26 58.48
N ALA A 461 -32.91 -6.25 57.68
CA ALA A 461 -33.41 -6.45 56.33
C ALA A 461 -32.28 -6.51 55.28
N THR A 462 -31.07 -6.08 55.64
CA THR A 462 -29.93 -5.93 54.71
C THR A 462 -28.65 -6.52 55.27
N SER A 463 -27.86 -7.17 54.41
CA SER A 463 -26.56 -7.74 54.72
C SER A 463 -25.50 -7.14 53.78
N PRO A 464 -24.28 -6.79 54.27
CA PRO A 464 -23.85 -6.90 55.66
C PRO A 464 -24.56 -5.90 56.58
N TYR A 465 -24.77 -6.31 57.83
CA TYR A 465 -25.14 -5.36 58.89
C TYR A 465 -23.92 -4.49 59.20
N MET A 466 -24.06 -3.19 58.95
CA MET A 466 -22.98 -2.21 59.10
C MET A 466 -23.25 -1.28 60.26
N PHE A 467 -22.23 -1.01 61.05
CA PHE A 467 -22.26 0.00 62.10
C PHE A 467 -20.95 0.77 62.14
N SER A 468 -21.04 2.07 62.41
CA SER A 468 -19.90 2.97 62.42
C SER A 468 -19.25 2.99 63.80
N VAL A 469 -17.93 2.90 63.84
CA VAL A 469 -17.12 2.95 65.06
C VAL A 469 -16.01 4.00 64.91
N SER A 470 -15.73 4.73 65.99
CA SER A 470 -14.69 5.78 66.02
C SER A 470 -13.76 5.58 67.23
N PRO A 471 -13.08 4.43 67.36
CA PRO A 471 -12.27 4.16 68.54
C PRO A 471 -11.04 5.08 68.58
N THR A 472 -10.76 5.66 69.74
CA THR A 472 -9.62 6.58 69.96
C THR A 472 -8.30 5.87 70.24
N SER A 473 -8.36 4.55 70.43
CA SER A 473 -7.24 3.63 70.60
C SER A 473 -7.57 2.32 69.87
N THR A 474 -6.63 1.39 69.74
CA THR A 474 -6.88 0.16 69.00
C THR A 474 -7.95 -0.70 69.71
N THR A 475 -9.07 -1.04 69.04
CA THR A 475 -10.23 -1.73 69.64
C THR A 475 -10.67 -2.95 68.80
N THR A 476 -11.17 -4.01 69.44
CA THR A 476 -11.52 -5.29 68.81
C THR A 476 -13.03 -5.62 68.94
N TYR A 477 -13.68 -6.04 67.86
CA TYR A 477 -15.12 -6.36 67.79
C TYR A 477 -15.37 -7.84 67.45
N SER A 478 -16.46 -8.46 67.96
CA SER A 478 -16.83 -9.88 67.76
C SER A 478 -18.35 -10.14 67.68
N VAL A 479 -18.79 -11.28 67.11
CA VAL A 479 -20.23 -11.66 66.95
C VAL A 479 -20.52 -13.06 67.55
N SER A 480 -21.66 -13.24 68.23
CA SER A 480 -21.93 -14.42 69.08
C SER A 480 -23.14 -15.30 68.67
N ALA A 481 -24.11 -14.79 67.91
CA ALA A 481 -25.25 -15.59 67.41
C ALA A 481 -25.84 -15.01 66.11
N VAL A 482 -26.46 -15.87 65.26
CA VAL A 482 -27.23 -15.48 64.06
C VAL A 482 -28.37 -16.44 63.72
N SER A 483 -29.51 -15.91 63.27
CA SER A 483 -30.65 -16.66 62.72
C SER A 483 -31.38 -15.88 61.63
N ASP A 484 -32.15 -16.58 60.79
CA ASP A 484 -32.98 -15.99 59.71
C ASP A 484 -34.43 -16.52 59.75
N ALA A 485 -35.26 -16.15 58.77
CA ALA A 485 -36.69 -16.53 58.72
C ALA A 485 -36.94 -18.04 58.51
N SER A 486 -35.93 -18.80 58.06
CA SER A 486 -36.04 -20.20 57.65
C SER A 486 -35.22 -21.17 58.52
N CYS A 487 -34.10 -20.73 59.09
CA CYS A 487 -33.07 -21.57 59.70
C CYS A 487 -32.24 -20.83 60.79
N SER A 488 -31.64 -21.59 61.71
CA SER A 488 -30.58 -21.12 62.61
C SER A 488 -29.19 -21.26 61.98
N GLY A 489 -28.23 -20.42 62.42
CA GLY A 489 -26.96 -20.24 61.73
C GLY A 489 -25.69 -20.34 62.59
N THR A 490 -24.54 -20.04 61.98
CA THR A 490 -23.21 -20.09 62.65
C THR A 490 -22.46 -18.75 62.55
N THR A 491 -21.60 -18.44 63.54
CA THR A 491 -20.83 -17.18 63.61
C THR A 491 -19.32 -17.38 63.48
N SER A 492 -18.60 -16.40 62.92
CA SER A 492 -17.12 -16.44 62.82
C SER A 492 -16.47 -15.05 62.70
N GLY A 493 -15.18 -14.95 63.07
CA GLY A 493 -14.34 -13.75 62.85
C GLY A 493 -14.17 -12.80 64.05
N SER A 494 -13.26 -11.83 63.89
CA SER A 494 -13.05 -10.68 64.79
C SER A 494 -12.51 -9.48 63.99
N ALA A 495 -12.89 -8.25 64.36
CA ALA A 495 -12.47 -7.03 63.68
C ALA A 495 -11.65 -6.09 64.60
N VAL A 496 -10.37 -5.86 64.30
CA VAL A 496 -9.45 -4.99 65.05
C VAL A 496 -9.23 -3.66 64.32
N VAL A 497 -9.66 -2.55 64.90
CA VAL A 497 -9.46 -1.21 64.33
C VAL A 497 -8.19 -0.58 64.92
N THR A 498 -7.12 -0.48 64.13
CA THR A 498 -5.81 0.10 64.50
C THR A 498 -5.74 1.60 64.11
N VAL A 499 -4.96 2.44 64.79
CA VAL A 499 -4.89 3.89 64.50
C VAL A 499 -3.46 4.32 64.03
N THR A 500 -3.26 4.80 62.78
CA THR A 500 -1.92 5.16 62.18
C THR A 500 -1.67 6.64 61.83
N THR A 501 -0.37 7.00 61.66
CA THR A 501 0.19 8.28 61.14
C THR A 501 1.16 8.05 59.96
N ALA A 502 1.33 8.99 59.01
CA ALA A 502 2.06 8.77 57.72
C ALA A 502 3.11 9.84 57.30
N VAL A 503 4.03 9.45 56.38
CA VAL A 503 5.24 10.17 55.85
C VAL A 503 5.33 10.06 54.29
N SER A 504 6.09 10.94 53.60
CA SER A 504 6.25 11.10 52.12
C SER A 504 7.02 9.96 51.38
N GLY A 505 6.68 9.61 50.11
CA GLY A 505 7.38 8.59 49.28
C GLY A 505 6.70 8.15 47.95
N THR A 506 7.28 7.18 47.23
CA THR A 506 6.76 6.64 45.93
C THR A 506 5.40 5.92 46.07
N ARG A 507 4.50 6.13 45.10
CA ARG A 507 3.15 5.55 45.00
C ARG A 507 3.01 4.69 43.75
N THR A 508 2.61 3.44 43.92
CA THR A 508 2.39 2.52 42.79
C THR A 508 0.90 2.26 42.57
N TRP A 509 0.42 2.42 41.34
CA TRP A 509 -0.95 2.12 40.97
C TRP A 509 -1.21 0.62 40.97
N ASN A 510 -2.20 0.20 41.76
CA ASN A 510 -2.67 -1.19 41.81
C ASN A 510 -3.95 -1.38 40.98
N GLY A 511 -4.80 -0.35 40.83
CA GLY A 511 -6.05 -0.39 40.07
C GLY A 511 -7.08 -1.43 40.55
N SER A 512 -6.96 -1.90 41.80
CA SER A 512 -7.67 -3.08 42.29
C SER A 512 -9.15 -2.83 42.54
N VAL A 513 -9.56 -1.57 42.76
CA VAL A 513 -10.95 -1.22 43.09
C VAL A 513 -11.66 -0.55 41.92
N SER A 514 -11.02 0.44 41.29
CA SER A 514 -11.60 1.17 40.17
C SER A 514 -10.53 1.93 39.38
N SER A 515 -10.94 2.63 38.33
CA SER A 515 -10.09 3.57 37.60
C SER A 515 -9.93 4.93 38.30
N ASN A 516 -10.62 5.22 39.41
CA ASN A 516 -10.63 6.55 40.04
C ASN A 516 -9.26 6.90 40.66
N TRP A 517 -8.59 7.93 40.13
CA TRP A 517 -7.28 8.40 40.60
C TRP A 517 -7.29 8.82 42.08
N ASP A 518 -8.38 9.46 42.51
CA ASP A 518 -8.49 10.07 43.84
C ASP A 518 -8.84 9.06 44.94
N LEU A 519 -8.94 7.77 44.61
CA LEU A 519 -9.17 6.71 45.58
C LEU A 519 -7.84 6.16 46.11
N GLY A 520 -7.47 6.51 47.34
CA GLY A 520 -6.22 6.09 47.99
C GLY A 520 -5.96 4.57 47.94
N CYS A 521 -7.02 3.74 47.99
CA CYS A 521 -6.92 2.28 47.89
C CYS A 521 -6.44 1.76 46.51
N ASN A 522 -6.49 2.59 45.47
CA ASN A 522 -5.90 2.26 44.17
C ASN A 522 -4.37 2.45 44.14
N TRP A 523 -3.79 2.99 45.22
CA TRP A 523 -2.38 3.32 45.37
C TRP A 523 -1.70 2.47 46.43
N THR A 524 -0.43 2.17 46.23
CA THR A 524 0.41 1.47 47.22
C THR A 524 1.54 2.41 47.66
N PRO A 525 1.65 2.74 48.97
CA PRO A 525 0.70 2.44 50.04
C PRO A 525 -0.56 3.33 49.93
N ASN A 526 -1.68 2.87 50.51
CA ASN A 526 -3.09 3.34 50.35
C ASN A 526 -3.36 4.85 50.56
N VAL A 527 -2.70 5.71 49.79
CA VAL A 527 -2.68 7.17 49.91
C VAL A 527 -2.62 7.73 48.49
N VAL A 528 -3.46 8.71 48.20
CA VAL A 528 -3.48 9.40 46.91
C VAL A 528 -2.17 10.18 46.72
N PRO A 529 -1.49 10.07 45.57
CA PRO A 529 -0.29 10.84 45.28
C PRO A 529 -0.58 12.34 45.31
N THR A 530 0.34 13.09 45.89
CA THR A 530 0.38 14.54 45.86
C THR A 530 1.47 15.02 44.90
N ALA A 531 1.55 16.33 44.72
CA ALA A 531 2.58 17.00 43.91
C ALA A 531 4.03 16.65 44.29
N SER A 532 4.28 16.10 45.48
CA SER A 532 5.60 15.66 45.95
C SER A 532 5.85 14.15 45.81
N ASP A 533 4.83 13.35 45.50
CA ASP A 533 4.96 11.90 45.41
C ASP A 533 5.29 11.45 43.97
N ASP A 534 6.21 10.48 43.84
CA ASP A 534 6.48 9.81 42.57
C ASP A 534 5.41 8.74 42.29
N VAL A 535 4.97 8.62 41.04
CA VAL A 535 3.91 7.72 40.61
C VAL A 535 4.45 6.64 39.67
N VAL A 536 4.06 5.39 39.87
CA VAL A 536 4.34 4.28 38.95
C VAL A 536 3.03 3.66 38.48
N ILE A 537 2.83 3.54 37.16
CA ILE A 537 1.67 2.91 36.49
C ILE A 537 2.13 1.65 35.75
N PRO A 538 1.96 0.45 36.35
CA PRO A 538 2.44 -0.80 35.77
C PRO A 538 1.55 -1.34 34.64
N THR A 539 2.08 -2.25 33.83
CA THR A 539 1.29 -3.05 32.87
C THR A 539 0.38 -4.07 33.55
N GLY A 540 -0.66 -4.54 32.85
CA GLY A 540 -1.50 -5.67 33.29
C GLY A 540 -2.42 -5.38 34.48
N ARG A 541 -2.72 -4.11 34.76
CA ARG A 541 -3.64 -3.71 35.84
C ARG A 541 -5.09 -3.88 35.39
N PRO A 542 -6.00 -4.35 36.27
CA PRO A 542 -7.40 -4.60 35.90
C PRO A 542 -8.16 -3.32 35.56
N ASN A 543 -7.83 -2.21 36.24
CA ASN A 543 -8.34 -0.88 35.91
C ASN A 543 -7.17 0.10 35.79
N TYR A 544 -7.06 0.78 34.66
CA TYR A 544 -6.09 1.85 34.47
C TYR A 544 -6.61 3.17 35.06
N PRO A 545 -5.72 4.04 35.58
CA PRO A 545 -6.10 5.30 36.20
C PRO A 545 -6.79 6.25 35.22
N ALA A 546 -7.86 6.88 35.69
CA ALA A 546 -8.64 7.90 35.04
C ALA A 546 -8.88 9.04 36.03
N LEU A 547 -8.49 10.26 35.67
CA LEU A 547 -8.67 11.44 36.50
C LEU A 547 -10.16 11.79 36.65
N ASN A 548 -10.49 12.25 37.86
CA ASN A 548 -11.83 12.62 38.33
C ASN A 548 -11.84 14.07 38.85
N SER A 549 -10.65 14.61 39.09
CA SER A 549 -10.36 15.98 39.50
C SER A 549 -8.99 16.38 38.95
N ASN A 550 -8.57 17.62 39.18
CA ASN A 550 -7.21 18.04 38.83
C ASN A 550 -6.22 17.36 39.78
N SER A 551 -5.21 16.69 39.23
CA SER A 551 -4.28 15.88 40.01
C SER A 551 -2.83 16.27 39.71
N ALA A 552 -1.94 16.05 40.67
CA ALA A 552 -0.53 16.33 40.53
C ALA A 552 0.34 15.19 41.08
N CYS A 553 1.52 15.01 40.48
CA CYS A 553 2.57 14.12 40.97
C CYS A 553 3.94 14.76 40.77
N ASN A 554 4.97 14.24 41.44
CA ASN A 554 6.34 14.63 41.21
C ASN A 554 6.84 14.01 39.90
N ASN A 555 7.19 12.73 39.89
CA ASN A 555 7.52 11.97 38.68
C ASN A 555 6.40 10.99 38.29
N ILE A 556 6.33 10.58 37.02
CA ILE A 556 5.45 9.48 36.58
C ILE A 556 6.21 8.45 35.73
N ASP A 557 6.15 7.17 36.09
CA ASP A 557 6.67 6.03 35.33
C ASP A 557 5.51 5.20 34.77
N LEU A 558 5.38 5.14 33.44
CA LEU A 558 4.19 4.56 32.79
C LEU A 558 4.31 3.09 32.40
N GLN A 559 5.41 2.36 32.65
CA GLN A 559 5.62 0.90 32.43
C GLN A 559 4.61 0.10 31.53
N SER A 560 4.26 0.59 30.34
CA SER A 560 3.18 0.07 29.44
C SER A 560 1.71 0.26 29.89
N GLY A 561 1.43 0.91 31.01
CA GLY A 561 0.07 1.28 31.42
C GLY A 561 -0.45 2.58 30.79
N THR A 562 -1.75 2.83 30.96
CA THR A 562 -2.44 4.02 30.41
C THR A 562 -2.95 4.92 31.53
N VAL A 563 -2.89 6.25 31.35
CA VAL A 563 -3.58 7.23 32.22
C VAL A 563 -4.55 8.05 31.37
N SER A 564 -5.81 8.13 31.79
CA SER A 564 -6.82 8.96 31.11
C SER A 564 -7.10 10.26 31.85
N ILE A 565 -6.86 11.39 31.19
CA ILE A 565 -7.01 12.74 31.76
C ILE A 565 -8.48 13.21 31.71
N ASN A 566 -9.31 12.67 30.81
CA ASN A 566 -10.79 12.80 30.80
C ASN A 566 -11.38 14.23 30.96
N GLY A 567 -10.66 15.27 30.54
CA GLY A 567 -11.12 16.67 30.61
C GLY A 567 -10.64 17.44 31.84
N TYR A 568 -9.76 16.83 32.64
CA TYR A 568 -9.11 17.46 33.80
C TYR A 568 -7.69 17.91 33.47
N THR A 569 -6.98 18.41 34.48
CA THR A 569 -5.56 18.76 34.40
C THR A 569 -4.71 17.74 35.15
N LEU A 570 -3.70 17.18 34.48
CA LEU A 570 -2.63 16.43 35.12
C LEU A 570 -1.36 17.29 35.16
N THR A 571 -0.84 17.56 36.37
CA THR A 571 0.41 18.29 36.58
C THR A 571 1.52 17.33 37.03
N ILE A 572 2.61 17.25 36.27
CA ILE A 572 3.78 16.43 36.59
C ILE A 572 4.92 17.40 36.92
N ASN A 573 5.41 17.43 38.15
CA ASN A 573 6.41 18.43 38.57
C ASN A 573 7.85 18.11 38.19
N GLY A 574 8.14 16.86 37.84
CA GLY A 574 9.46 16.35 37.49
C GLY A 574 9.48 15.72 36.10
N VAL A 575 9.71 14.41 36.03
CA VAL A 575 9.99 13.70 34.78
C VAL A 575 8.98 12.59 34.49
N ILE A 576 8.77 12.32 33.20
CA ILE A 576 8.10 11.12 32.71
C ILE A 576 9.19 10.07 32.44
N THR A 577 9.32 9.08 33.30
CA THR A 577 10.41 8.07 33.21
C THR A 577 9.96 6.77 32.56
N ARG A 578 10.94 6.03 32.00
CA ARG A 578 10.80 4.64 31.54
C ARG A 578 11.81 3.78 32.28
N ASN A 579 11.37 2.97 33.23
CA ASN A 579 12.22 1.91 33.79
C ASN A 579 12.08 0.56 33.05
N SER A 580 11.25 0.47 32.00
CA SER A 580 10.97 -0.77 31.26
C SER A 580 10.55 -0.50 29.80
N PRO A 581 10.79 -1.39 28.82
CA PRO A 581 10.64 -1.12 27.37
C PRO A 581 9.19 -0.95 26.85
N GLY A 582 8.24 -0.72 27.74
CA GLY A 582 6.80 -0.58 27.46
C GLY A 582 6.34 0.69 26.74
N THR A 583 5.24 0.58 26.00
CA THR A 583 4.53 1.68 25.30
C THR A 583 3.43 2.30 26.16
N GLY A 584 3.74 2.74 27.38
CA GLY A 584 2.71 3.33 28.27
C GLY A 584 2.16 4.61 27.66
N THR A 585 0.87 4.94 27.84
CA THR A 585 0.23 6.05 27.12
C THR A 585 -0.54 7.01 28.01
N LEU A 586 -0.57 8.29 27.64
CA LEU A 586 -1.55 9.24 28.15
C LEU A 586 -2.70 9.36 27.15
N THR A 587 -3.94 9.42 27.64
CA THR A 587 -5.14 9.69 26.83
C THR A 587 -5.87 10.92 27.33
N GLY A 588 -6.38 11.74 26.41
CA GLY A 588 -7.12 12.95 26.72
C GLY A 588 -8.39 13.09 25.87
N SER A 589 -9.15 14.14 26.19
CA SER A 589 -10.33 14.63 25.48
C SER A 589 -10.08 16.07 24.98
N SER A 590 -11.01 16.62 24.21
CA SER A 590 -10.95 18.02 23.72
C SER A 590 -10.92 19.11 24.81
N SER A 591 -10.99 18.74 26.10
CA SER A 591 -10.86 19.63 27.26
C SER A 591 -9.73 19.22 28.23
N SER A 592 -8.93 18.19 27.91
CA SER A 592 -7.88 17.69 28.79
C SER A 592 -6.62 18.53 28.74
N ASN A 593 -6.05 18.87 29.90
CA ASN A 593 -4.83 19.64 30.03
C ASN A 593 -3.70 18.79 30.62
N LEU A 594 -2.49 18.94 30.08
CA LEU A 594 -1.29 18.30 30.59
C LEU A 594 -0.24 19.38 30.87
N THR A 595 0.23 19.45 32.11
CA THR A 595 1.30 20.36 32.53
C THR A 595 2.50 19.54 32.99
N ILE A 596 3.66 19.77 32.39
CA ILE A 596 4.93 19.13 32.78
C ILE A 596 5.87 20.24 33.25
N ASN A 597 6.07 20.32 34.57
CA ASN A 597 7.04 21.20 35.20
C ASN A 597 8.37 20.47 35.46
N GLY A 598 9.43 21.20 35.85
CA GLY A 598 10.62 20.63 36.50
C GLY A 598 11.95 20.83 35.78
N SER A 599 13.03 20.40 36.45
CA SER A 599 14.41 20.41 35.96
C SER A 599 14.84 19.02 35.43
N GLY A 600 15.74 18.96 34.44
CA GLY A 600 16.25 17.68 33.88
C GLY A 600 15.69 17.29 32.50
N ASN A 601 15.84 16.04 32.06
CA ASN A 601 15.30 15.55 30.77
C ASN A 601 13.91 14.92 31.02
N ALA A 602 12.85 15.43 30.39
CA ALA A 602 11.47 15.06 30.73
C ALA A 602 11.08 13.64 30.31
N GLY A 603 11.92 12.98 29.51
CA GLY A 603 11.65 11.66 28.94
C GLY A 603 10.81 11.72 27.66
N THR A 604 10.22 10.58 27.30
CA THR A 604 9.45 10.42 26.06
C THR A 604 7.96 10.37 26.37
N LEU A 605 7.19 11.25 25.74
CA LEU A 605 5.75 11.38 25.86
C LEU A 605 5.06 10.50 24.81
N TYR A 606 4.33 9.48 25.25
CA TYR A 606 3.59 8.59 24.36
C TYR A 606 2.09 8.84 24.50
N PHE A 607 1.43 9.11 23.39
CA PHE A 607 -0.02 9.09 23.27
C PHE A 607 -0.47 7.84 22.52
N THR A 608 -1.72 7.40 22.73
CA THR A 608 -2.32 6.35 21.89
C THR A 608 -2.44 6.86 20.45
N GLN A 609 -2.11 6.03 19.44
CA GLN A 609 -2.35 6.35 18.03
C GLN A 609 -3.80 6.80 17.84
N ALA A 610 -3.97 8.08 17.50
CA ALA A 610 -5.29 8.66 17.28
C ALA A 610 -5.72 8.40 15.84
N SER A 611 -6.36 7.26 15.60
CA SER A 611 -7.21 7.09 14.41
C SER A 611 -8.54 7.85 14.55
N ASP A 612 -8.81 8.46 15.71
CA ASP A 612 -10.10 9.08 16.06
C ASP A 612 -9.94 10.54 16.55
N VAL A 613 -10.83 11.40 16.08
CA VAL A 613 -10.93 12.86 16.35
C VAL A 613 -11.35 13.19 17.78
N THR A 614 -11.59 12.19 18.63
CA THR A 614 -12.09 12.34 20.01
C THR A 614 -10.98 12.41 21.06
N ARG A 615 -9.76 11.94 20.74
CA ARG A 615 -8.62 11.86 21.68
C ARG A 615 -7.58 12.94 21.42
N LYS A 616 -7.78 14.10 22.05
CA LYS A 616 -6.94 15.31 21.86
C LYS A 616 -6.37 15.77 23.19
N ILE A 617 -5.30 16.57 23.14
CA ILE A 617 -4.91 17.44 24.26
C ILE A 617 -5.37 18.85 23.95
N HIS A 618 -6.08 19.46 24.91
CA HIS A 618 -6.58 20.82 24.82
C HIS A 618 -5.44 21.82 25.06
N ILE A 619 -4.81 21.76 26.23
CA ILE A 619 -3.61 22.55 26.55
C ILE A 619 -2.48 21.62 26.95
N LEU A 620 -1.35 21.72 26.25
CA LEU A 620 -0.09 21.13 26.67
C LEU A 620 0.83 22.26 27.13
N THR A 621 1.19 22.27 28.40
CA THR A 621 2.14 23.23 28.97
C THR A 621 3.41 22.50 29.38
N LEU A 622 4.54 22.90 28.82
CA LEU A 622 5.87 22.52 29.26
C LEU A 622 6.46 23.73 29.97
N ASN A 623 6.65 23.65 31.29
CA ASN A 623 7.17 24.75 32.10
C ASN A 623 8.43 24.31 32.82
N ARG A 624 9.56 24.35 32.12
CA ARG A 624 10.83 23.78 32.57
C ARG A 624 11.73 24.87 33.11
N SER A 625 12.75 24.53 33.89
CA SER A 625 13.79 25.51 34.22
C SER A 625 14.75 25.69 33.04
N THR A 626 15.32 26.89 32.87
CA THR A 626 16.33 27.16 31.83
C THR A 626 17.45 26.10 31.82
N GLY A 627 17.75 25.53 30.65
CA GLY A 627 18.79 24.50 30.47
C GLY A 627 18.37 23.05 30.78
N SER A 628 17.10 22.82 31.14
CA SER A 628 16.54 21.47 31.32
C SER A 628 16.34 20.78 29.97
N GLY A 629 16.70 19.50 29.86
CA GLY A 629 16.43 18.68 28.67
C GLY A 629 14.95 18.66 28.25
N GLY A 630 14.69 18.33 26.98
CA GLY A 630 13.37 18.44 26.36
C GLY A 630 12.40 17.30 26.65
N VAL A 631 11.17 17.43 26.13
CA VAL A 631 10.20 16.34 25.98
C VAL A 631 10.32 15.79 24.57
N ILE A 632 10.54 14.49 24.42
CA ILE A 632 10.53 13.82 23.12
C ILE A 632 9.14 13.22 22.89
N LEU A 633 8.59 13.41 21.70
CA LEU A 633 7.33 12.79 21.30
C LEU A 633 7.60 11.35 20.87
N GLY A 634 6.95 10.39 21.54
CA GLY A 634 7.09 8.96 21.27
C GLY A 634 6.17 8.42 20.17
N ASN A 635 5.00 9.05 19.95
CA ASN A 635 3.98 8.69 18.95
C ASN A 635 3.29 9.97 18.42
N ASN A 636 2.49 9.89 17.35
CA ASN A 636 1.74 11.04 16.83
C ASN A 636 0.89 11.75 17.89
N LEU A 637 0.86 13.10 17.85
CA LEU A 637 0.11 13.95 18.77
C LEU A 637 -0.81 14.92 18.01
N ILE A 638 -2.05 15.02 18.48
CA ILE A 638 -3.01 16.04 18.06
C ILE A 638 -3.26 17.01 19.21
N ILE A 639 -2.90 18.27 19.02
CA ILE A 639 -3.25 19.38 19.93
C ILE A 639 -4.45 20.11 19.34
N GLY A 640 -5.54 20.23 20.10
CA GLY A 640 -6.72 20.98 19.67
C GLY A 640 -8.05 20.37 20.08
N GLY A 641 -9.13 20.81 19.42
CA GLY A 641 -10.50 20.37 19.69
C GLY A 641 -11.44 21.47 20.17
N SER A 642 -10.89 22.64 20.50
CA SER A 642 -11.62 23.89 20.76
C SER A 642 -10.88 25.09 20.13
N THR A 643 -11.50 26.27 20.12
CA THR A 643 -10.87 27.53 19.69
C THR A 643 -9.83 28.09 20.67
N SER A 644 -9.72 27.51 21.87
CA SER A 644 -8.86 27.95 22.97
C SER A 644 -7.66 27.04 23.25
N ALA A 645 -7.48 25.97 22.48
CA ALA A 645 -6.41 25.01 22.68
C ALA A 645 -5.03 25.65 22.54
N GLN A 646 -4.01 25.23 23.31
CA GLN A 646 -2.69 25.87 23.32
C GLN A 646 -1.55 24.86 23.46
N LEU A 647 -0.37 25.20 22.93
CA LEU A 647 0.90 24.53 23.20
C LEU A 647 1.82 25.59 23.82
N ASN A 648 1.99 25.54 25.13
CA ASN A 648 2.84 26.49 25.84
C ASN A 648 4.18 25.83 26.12
N ILE A 649 5.26 26.41 25.64
CA ILE A 649 6.62 25.95 25.91
C ILE A 649 7.33 27.09 26.63
N ILE A 650 7.60 26.91 27.91
CA ILE A 650 8.24 27.86 28.79
C ILE A 650 9.55 27.21 29.26
N ASP A 651 10.67 27.82 28.88
CA ASP A 651 12.05 27.44 29.21
C ASP A 651 12.44 25.97 28.88
N GLY A 652 12.02 25.43 27.71
CA GLY A 652 12.24 24.03 27.30
C GLY A 652 12.20 23.70 25.78
N ILE A 653 12.53 22.44 25.44
CA ILE A 653 12.52 21.90 24.07
C ILE A 653 11.41 20.85 23.93
N PHE A 654 10.57 20.94 22.89
CA PHE A 654 9.64 19.88 22.49
C PHE A 654 10.13 19.22 21.21
N ASP A 655 10.69 18.01 21.30
CA ASP A 655 11.24 17.28 20.17
C ASP A 655 10.21 16.32 19.58
N VAL A 656 9.79 16.58 18.34
CA VAL A 656 8.81 15.76 17.62
C VAL A 656 9.45 14.44 17.14
N GLY A 657 10.78 14.34 17.07
CA GLY A 657 11.46 13.14 16.58
C GLY A 657 11.06 12.80 15.14
N ASN A 658 10.62 11.56 14.89
CA ASN A 658 10.13 11.11 13.58
C ASN A 658 8.59 11.03 13.49
N ASN A 659 7.89 11.65 14.45
CA ASN A 659 6.43 11.53 14.59
C ASN A 659 5.67 12.69 13.92
N GLN A 660 4.34 12.60 13.91
CA GLN A 660 3.46 13.67 13.44
C GLN A 660 2.94 14.53 14.60
N LEU A 661 3.08 15.85 14.48
CA LEU A 661 2.41 16.83 15.33
C LEU A 661 1.35 17.57 14.53
N THR A 662 0.09 17.41 14.93
CA THR A 662 -1.06 18.05 14.29
C THR A 662 -1.67 19.12 15.18
N PHE A 663 -1.76 20.35 14.67
CA PHE A 663 -2.53 21.44 15.27
C PHE A 663 -3.93 21.47 14.65
N HIS A 664 -4.94 21.00 15.39
CA HIS A 664 -6.28 20.74 14.85
C HIS A 664 -7.16 21.99 14.65
N THR A 665 -7.02 23.01 15.52
CA THR A 665 -7.83 24.25 15.48
C THR A 665 -6.93 25.49 15.35
N GLY A 666 -7.49 26.56 14.78
CA GLY A 666 -6.71 27.65 14.18
C GLY A 666 -5.96 28.60 15.13
N ASN A 667 -6.23 28.57 16.42
CA ASN A 667 -5.57 29.38 17.45
C ASN A 667 -4.91 28.45 18.48
N VAL A 668 -3.76 27.88 18.15
CA VAL A 668 -2.88 27.29 19.17
C VAL A 668 -1.72 28.26 19.37
N PRO A 669 -1.83 29.30 20.22
CA PRO A 669 -0.69 30.12 20.55
C PRO A 669 0.45 29.21 20.98
N ILE A 670 1.59 29.34 20.30
CA ILE A 670 2.84 28.74 20.75
C ILE A 670 3.58 29.85 21.47
N ALA A 671 3.29 30.02 22.77
CA ALA A 671 4.09 30.91 23.60
C ALA A 671 5.42 30.21 23.86
N ALA A 672 6.49 30.74 23.27
CA ALA A 672 7.86 30.32 23.43
C ALA A 672 8.67 31.53 23.94
N GLY A 673 9.25 31.42 25.13
CA GLY A 673 10.20 32.39 25.69
C GLY A 673 11.57 32.34 24.99
N GLY A 674 12.50 33.19 25.45
CA GLY A 674 13.85 33.30 24.88
C GLY A 674 14.72 32.07 25.18
N GLY A 675 14.61 31.03 24.35
CA GLY A 675 15.29 29.73 24.53
C GLY A 675 14.42 28.53 24.12
N ASP A 676 13.12 28.75 23.98
CA ASP A 676 12.10 27.73 23.80
C ASP A 676 11.92 27.36 22.34
N ARG A 677 11.86 26.06 22.05
CA ARG A 677 11.80 25.60 20.66
C ARG A 677 11.13 24.25 20.49
N ILE A 678 10.36 24.14 19.42
CA ILE A 678 9.99 22.85 18.84
C ILE A 678 11.20 22.36 18.02
N SER A 679 11.73 21.20 18.39
CA SER A 679 12.71 20.45 17.60
C SER A 679 11.95 19.46 16.71
N VAL A 680 12.38 19.32 15.46
CA VAL A 680 11.77 18.41 14.48
C VAL A 680 12.87 17.52 13.92
N GLY A 681 12.72 16.21 14.07
CA GLY A 681 13.66 15.22 13.56
C GLY A 681 13.48 14.93 12.07
N SER A 682 14.40 14.13 11.52
CA SER A 682 14.54 13.81 10.10
C SER A 682 13.44 12.91 9.50
N GLY A 683 12.37 12.63 10.25
CA GLY A 683 11.12 12.04 9.76
C GLY A 683 9.85 12.80 10.17
N ALA A 684 9.97 13.92 10.90
CA ALA A 684 8.81 14.61 11.47
C ALA A 684 7.87 15.20 10.42
N THR A 685 6.57 15.10 10.67
CA THR A 685 5.53 15.79 9.91
C THR A 685 4.82 16.82 10.78
N ILE A 686 4.83 18.08 10.37
CA ILE A 686 4.05 19.15 11.01
C ILE A 686 2.83 19.43 10.15
N GLN A 687 1.64 19.31 10.76
CA GLN A 687 0.38 19.53 10.08
C GLN A 687 -0.45 20.62 10.78
N PHE A 688 -0.91 21.59 10.00
CA PHE A 688 -1.86 22.60 10.44
C PHE A 688 -3.24 22.35 9.81
N GLY A 689 -4.22 21.99 10.65
CA GLY A 689 -5.60 21.69 10.26
C GLY A 689 -5.84 20.22 9.90
N LEU A 690 -7.09 19.76 10.04
CA LEU A 690 -7.57 18.47 9.57
C LEU A 690 -8.68 18.66 8.52
N PRO A 691 -8.92 17.67 7.64
CA PRO A 691 -10.04 17.71 6.69
C PRO A 691 -11.38 18.01 7.38
N GLY A 692 -12.11 19.01 6.88
CA GLY A 692 -13.43 19.40 7.39
C GLY A 692 -13.46 20.46 8.49
N ASN A 693 -12.32 20.91 9.03
CA ASN A 693 -12.27 21.96 10.05
C ASN A 693 -11.55 23.22 9.54
N LEU A 694 -12.30 24.10 8.87
CA LEU A 694 -11.80 25.26 8.11
C LEU A 694 -11.92 26.60 8.85
N GLY A 695 -12.28 26.62 10.14
CA GLY A 695 -12.49 27.85 10.93
C GLY A 695 -11.30 28.23 11.83
N GLY A 696 -10.98 29.53 11.92
CA GLY A 696 -9.96 30.11 12.83
C GLY A 696 -9.58 31.54 12.45
N ASN A 697 -8.67 32.18 13.19
CA ASN A 697 -8.03 33.44 12.78
C ASN A 697 -6.74 33.16 11.96
N ALA A 698 -6.13 34.20 11.39
CA ALA A 698 -4.78 34.12 10.83
C ALA A 698 -3.79 33.70 11.92
N PHE A 699 -2.88 32.78 11.59
CA PHE A 699 -1.96 32.19 12.55
C PHE A 699 -0.53 32.64 12.25
N THR A 700 -0.02 33.54 13.09
CA THR A 700 1.38 33.98 13.06
C THR A 700 2.14 33.22 14.13
N LEU A 701 3.18 32.50 13.72
CA LEU A 701 4.08 31.85 14.67
C LEU A 701 4.95 32.90 15.37
N PRO A 702 5.02 32.92 16.71
CA PRO A 702 5.92 33.83 17.44
C PRO A 702 7.40 33.62 17.08
N ASN A 703 8.22 34.62 17.37
CA ASN A 703 9.67 34.55 17.15
C ASN A 703 10.26 33.33 17.89
N ASN A 704 11.23 32.65 17.26
CA ASN A 704 11.93 31.48 17.84
C ASN A 704 11.07 30.25 18.16
N THR A 705 9.83 30.17 17.68
CA THR A 705 8.96 28.97 17.87
C THR A 705 9.66 27.64 17.51
N PHE A 706 10.53 27.67 16.50
CA PHE A 706 11.35 26.54 16.08
C PHE A 706 12.84 26.88 16.24
N ALA A 707 13.69 25.84 16.32
CA ALA A 707 15.15 26.00 16.41
C ALA A 707 15.74 26.81 15.23
N ALA A 708 16.90 27.46 15.42
CA ALA A 708 17.51 28.36 14.42
C ALA A 708 17.81 27.72 13.04
N GLN A 709 17.89 26.40 12.95
CA GLN A 709 17.80 25.65 11.69
C GLN A 709 16.60 24.70 11.79
N VAL A 710 15.51 25.01 11.09
CA VAL A 710 14.31 24.17 11.10
C VAL A 710 14.33 23.27 9.88
N LEU A 711 14.55 21.97 10.12
CA LEU A 711 14.53 20.93 9.12
C LEU A 711 13.23 20.13 9.25
N PHE A 712 12.21 20.44 8.46
CA PHE A 712 11.01 19.61 8.40
C PHE A 712 11.21 18.47 7.41
N SER A 713 10.64 17.30 7.68
CA SER A 713 10.51 16.27 6.63
C SER A 713 9.33 16.61 5.74
N ASN A 714 8.14 16.77 6.32
CA ASN A 714 6.97 17.23 5.59
C ASN A 714 6.27 18.38 6.33
N LEU A 715 5.81 19.37 5.57
CA LEU A 715 4.98 20.47 6.07
C LEU A 715 3.64 20.45 5.35
N ILE A 716 2.54 20.30 6.09
CA ILE A 716 1.18 20.23 5.53
C ILE A 716 0.36 21.45 5.99
N ILE A 717 -0.14 22.21 5.01
CA ILE A 717 -1.05 23.34 5.20
C ILE A 717 -2.44 22.94 4.70
N ASN A 718 -3.38 22.76 5.62
CA ASN A 718 -4.74 22.34 5.32
C ASN A 718 -5.78 23.13 6.13
N ARG A 719 -5.80 24.44 5.96
CA ARG A 719 -6.72 25.38 6.63
C ARG A 719 -6.96 26.60 5.75
N THR A 720 -8.07 27.31 5.87
CA THR A 720 -8.38 28.46 4.99
C THR A 720 -7.51 29.70 5.25
N ASN A 721 -7.19 29.97 6.51
CA ASN A 721 -6.47 31.19 6.89
C ASN A 721 -4.95 31.09 6.65
N PRO A 722 -4.29 32.22 6.34
CA PRO A 722 -2.84 32.25 6.13
C PRO A 722 -2.03 31.84 7.36
N ILE A 723 -0.90 31.18 7.10
CA ILE A 723 0.20 30.98 8.04
C ILE A 723 1.40 31.81 7.57
N SER A 724 1.95 32.63 8.45
CA SER A 724 3.15 33.42 8.18
C SER A 724 4.26 33.05 9.17
N PHE A 725 5.48 32.86 8.63
CA PHE A 725 6.71 32.67 9.41
C PHE A 725 7.48 33.98 9.41
N SER A 726 7.26 34.83 10.41
CA SER A 726 7.72 36.22 10.37
C SER A 726 9.24 36.38 10.53
N ASN A 727 9.98 35.39 11.06
CA ASN A 727 11.40 35.54 11.42
C ASN A 727 12.27 34.26 11.31
N GLN A 728 11.88 33.25 10.53
CA GLN A 728 12.66 32.01 10.42
C GLN A 728 12.77 31.49 8.99
N ASP A 729 13.94 30.93 8.66
CA ASP A 729 14.13 30.17 7.43
C ASP A 729 13.47 28.78 7.56
N ILE A 730 12.84 28.34 6.48
CA ILE A 730 12.14 27.05 6.41
C ILE A 730 12.99 26.12 5.55
N THR A 731 13.49 25.04 6.14
CA THR A 731 14.22 24.00 5.41
C THR A 731 13.41 22.69 5.40
N LEU A 732 13.23 22.10 4.22
CA LEU A 732 12.41 20.92 3.97
C LEU A 732 13.27 19.80 3.36
N THR A 733 13.25 18.61 3.96
CA THR A 733 13.89 17.38 3.42
C THR A 733 12.91 16.48 2.67
N GLY A 734 11.61 16.79 2.69
CA GLY A 734 10.57 16.13 1.91
C GLY A 734 9.69 17.16 1.22
N SER A 735 8.38 17.13 1.46
CA SER A 735 7.40 17.92 0.70
C SER A 735 6.74 19.06 1.50
N LEU A 736 6.46 20.16 0.81
CA LEU A 736 5.46 21.16 1.19
C LEU A 736 4.12 20.79 0.56
N THR A 737 3.13 20.41 1.37
CA THR A 737 1.78 20.07 0.90
C THR A 737 0.81 21.22 1.19
N LEU A 738 0.30 21.85 0.14
CA LEU A 738 -0.67 22.93 0.18
C LEU A 738 -2.06 22.40 -0.21
N THR A 739 -2.79 21.88 0.78
CA THR A 739 -4.13 21.30 0.55
C THR A 739 -5.17 22.41 0.49
N ASN A 740 -5.20 23.28 1.50
CA ASN A 740 -6.07 24.45 1.62
C ASN A 740 -5.28 25.54 2.37
N GLY A 741 -5.42 26.81 1.98
CA GLY A 741 -4.82 27.95 2.70
C GLY A 741 -3.68 28.65 2.00
N VAL A 742 -3.02 29.56 2.73
CA VAL A 742 -1.90 30.36 2.25
C VAL A 742 -0.70 30.16 3.17
N LEU A 743 0.47 29.85 2.62
CA LEU A 743 1.76 29.98 3.31
C LEU A 743 2.44 31.27 2.87
N ASP A 744 2.79 32.17 3.77
CA ASP A 744 3.55 33.39 3.48
C ASP A 744 4.99 33.28 4.04
N ILE A 745 5.99 33.42 3.17
CA ILE A 745 7.41 33.30 3.50
C ILE A 745 7.99 34.63 4.05
N ALA A 746 7.30 35.76 3.88
CA ALA A 746 7.62 37.04 4.55
C ALA A 746 9.12 37.43 4.64
N GLY A 747 9.84 37.35 3.51
CA GLY A 747 11.24 37.79 3.40
C GLY A 747 12.29 36.78 3.85
N ARG A 748 11.89 35.53 4.13
CA ARG A 748 12.79 34.46 4.62
C ARG A 748 13.24 33.49 3.53
N ASN A 749 14.11 32.55 3.88
CA ASN A 749 14.53 31.49 2.96
C ASN A 749 13.57 30.30 3.03
N LEU A 750 13.09 29.83 1.87
CA LEU A 750 12.47 28.52 1.73
C LEU A 750 13.45 27.59 1.00
N ILE A 751 13.90 26.54 1.67
CA ILE A 751 14.97 25.65 1.21
C ILE A 751 14.41 24.24 1.11
N PHE A 752 14.48 23.62 -0.07
CA PHE A 752 14.16 22.22 -0.30
C PHE A 752 15.46 21.41 -0.45
N GLN A 753 15.87 20.63 0.54
CA GLN A 753 17.16 19.93 0.53
C GLN A 753 17.19 18.65 -0.33
N ASN A 754 16.09 17.89 -0.38
CA ASN A 754 16.03 16.62 -1.13
C ASN A 754 15.14 16.71 -2.37
N GLY A 755 15.39 15.81 -3.33
CA GLY A 755 14.95 15.93 -4.72
C GLY A 755 13.53 15.46 -5.08
N ASN A 756 12.79 14.82 -4.18
CA ASN A 756 11.41 14.39 -4.47
C ASN A 756 10.45 15.58 -4.49
N THR A 757 9.29 15.44 -5.15
CA THR A 757 8.28 16.48 -5.44
C THR A 757 8.14 17.50 -4.31
N PRO A 758 8.88 18.62 -4.35
CA PRO A 758 9.07 19.48 -3.18
C PRO A 758 7.78 20.22 -2.83
N ILE A 759 6.87 20.40 -3.80
CA ILE A 759 5.58 21.04 -3.58
C ILE A 759 4.48 20.12 -4.10
N VAL A 760 3.54 19.76 -3.22
CA VAL A 760 2.30 19.05 -3.55
C VAL A 760 1.16 20.02 -3.30
N ARG A 761 0.27 20.19 -4.28
CA ARG A 761 -0.82 21.16 -4.18
C ARG A 761 -2.16 20.54 -4.56
N THR A 762 -3.19 20.92 -3.81
CA THR A 762 -4.61 20.74 -4.20
C THR A 762 -5.25 22.12 -4.41
N ASN A 763 -5.54 22.86 -3.33
CA ASN A 763 -6.15 24.20 -3.40
C ASN A 763 -5.36 25.31 -2.66
N GLY A 764 -4.32 24.98 -1.91
CA GLY A 764 -3.56 25.97 -1.12
C GLY A 764 -2.46 26.67 -1.93
N THR A 765 -2.12 27.90 -1.56
CA THR A 765 -1.16 28.79 -2.25
C THR A 765 0.06 29.16 -1.39
N LEU A 766 1.10 29.64 -2.06
CA LEU A 766 2.32 30.21 -1.51
C LEU A 766 2.36 31.71 -1.87
N THR A 767 2.58 32.55 -0.86
CA THR A 767 2.77 34.00 -1.02
C THR A 767 4.21 34.35 -0.69
N VAL A 768 4.78 35.24 -1.49
CA VAL A 768 6.15 35.71 -1.35
C VAL A 768 6.10 37.22 -1.09
N SER A 769 6.15 37.60 0.18
CA SER A 769 6.26 39.00 0.60
C SER A 769 7.68 39.30 1.12
N GLY A 770 8.10 40.57 1.17
CA GLY A 770 9.29 41.01 1.92
C GLY A 770 10.69 40.60 1.40
N GLY A 771 10.84 40.09 0.18
CA GLY A 771 12.17 39.78 -0.40
C GLY A 771 12.75 38.42 0.00
N ALA A 772 11.96 37.35 -0.15
CA ALA A 772 12.33 35.98 0.20
C ALA A 772 13.36 35.36 -0.75
N ASN A 773 14.10 34.35 -0.29
CA ASN A 773 14.91 33.49 -1.16
C ASN A 773 14.30 32.10 -1.29
N LEU A 774 14.45 31.49 -2.46
CA LEU A 774 13.99 30.13 -2.74
C LEU A 774 15.17 29.28 -3.16
N THR A 775 15.36 28.12 -2.53
CA THR A 775 16.48 27.22 -2.82
C THR A 775 15.98 25.80 -3.07
N PHE A 776 16.41 25.19 -4.17
CA PHE A 776 16.16 23.79 -4.49
C PHE A 776 17.47 23.01 -4.56
N GLY A 777 17.60 22.03 -3.67
CA GLY A 777 18.71 21.09 -3.54
C GLY A 777 19.80 21.54 -2.55
N THR A 778 20.63 20.57 -2.17
CA THR A 778 21.93 20.74 -1.51
C THR A 778 23.03 20.20 -2.44
N ASN A 779 24.26 20.72 -2.30
CA ASN A 779 25.40 20.33 -3.14
C ASN A 779 25.52 18.79 -3.23
N GLY A 780 25.30 18.22 -4.42
CA GLY A 780 25.55 16.79 -4.69
C GLY A 780 24.36 15.84 -4.58
N ASN A 781 23.12 16.31 -4.41
CA ASN A 781 21.97 15.40 -4.30
C ASN A 781 21.48 14.88 -5.67
N THR A 782 21.54 13.56 -5.89
CA THR A 782 21.33 12.87 -7.19
C THR A 782 19.95 12.23 -7.36
N GLY A 783 19.10 12.19 -6.32
CA GLY A 783 17.98 11.24 -6.24
C GLY A 783 16.60 11.66 -6.74
N GLY A 784 16.39 12.89 -7.22
CA GLY A 784 15.02 13.42 -7.46
C GLY A 784 14.65 13.67 -8.92
N SER A 785 13.50 13.21 -9.42
CA SER A 785 13.03 13.44 -10.79
C SER A 785 12.92 14.92 -11.20
N ALA A 786 12.82 15.18 -12.51
CA ALA A 786 12.41 16.50 -13.02
C ALA A 786 11.10 16.93 -12.35
N PHE A 787 11.02 18.19 -11.93
CA PHE A 787 9.88 18.70 -11.17
C PHE A 787 9.41 20.01 -11.77
N THR A 788 8.10 20.15 -11.97
CA THR A 788 7.48 21.42 -12.38
C THR A 788 6.69 21.97 -11.20
N ILE A 789 6.91 23.25 -10.87
CA ILE A 789 6.11 23.95 -9.89
C ILE A 789 4.63 23.89 -10.36
N PRO A 790 3.72 23.33 -9.56
CA PRO A 790 2.32 23.19 -9.95
C PRO A 790 1.66 24.53 -10.29
N ASP A 791 0.76 24.53 -11.26
CA ASP A 791 -0.01 25.73 -11.61
C ASP A 791 -0.82 26.25 -10.43
N GLY A 792 -0.94 27.58 -10.36
CA GLY A 792 -1.61 28.29 -9.27
C GLY A 792 -0.85 28.29 -7.94
N THR A 793 0.32 27.64 -7.80
CA THR A 793 1.11 27.61 -6.55
C THR A 793 1.22 29.00 -5.93
N PHE A 794 1.51 30.01 -6.74
CA PHE A 794 1.49 31.40 -6.32
C PHE A 794 0.15 32.06 -6.66
N THR A 795 -0.33 32.94 -5.79
CA THR A 795 -1.54 33.74 -6.01
C THR A 795 -1.35 34.80 -7.10
N THR A 796 -0.14 35.35 -7.18
CA THR A 796 0.33 36.30 -8.20
C THR A 796 1.76 35.94 -8.57
N ALA A 797 2.28 36.49 -9.68
CA ALA A 797 3.66 36.26 -10.11
C ALA A 797 4.65 36.61 -8.98
N PRO A 798 5.39 35.64 -8.42
CA PRO A 798 6.21 35.86 -7.24
C PRO A 798 7.46 36.69 -7.56
N THR A 799 7.88 37.49 -6.58
CA THR A 799 9.15 38.22 -6.62
C THR A 799 10.09 37.69 -5.53
N PHE A 800 11.22 37.12 -5.93
CA PHE A 800 12.25 36.62 -5.02
C PHE A 800 13.48 37.53 -5.04
N THR A 801 14.19 37.58 -3.91
CA THR A 801 15.53 38.20 -3.87
C THR A 801 16.51 37.32 -4.62
N ASN A 802 16.71 36.07 -4.19
CA ASN A 802 17.53 35.10 -4.89
C ASN A 802 16.76 33.79 -5.13
N LEU A 803 17.02 33.16 -6.28
CA LEU A 803 16.64 31.78 -6.55
C LEU A 803 17.91 30.95 -6.72
N THR A 804 18.04 29.87 -5.95
CA THR A 804 19.18 28.95 -6.03
C THR A 804 18.72 27.60 -6.54
N LEU A 805 19.32 27.14 -7.63
CA LEU A 805 19.13 25.81 -8.18
C LEU A 805 20.43 25.02 -8.04
N ASN A 806 20.36 23.99 -7.19
CA ASN A 806 21.48 23.15 -6.81
C ASN A 806 21.07 21.67 -6.84
N ARG A 807 20.49 21.24 -7.96
CA ARG A 807 19.99 19.87 -8.16
C ARG A 807 20.20 19.45 -9.60
N LEU A 808 20.61 18.22 -9.89
CA LEU A 808 20.91 17.82 -11.28
C LEU A 808 19.68 17.80 -12.21
N ASN A 809 18.51 17.45 -11.67
CA ASN A 809 17.29 17.31 -12.46
C ASN A 809 16.55 18.64 -12.61
N SER A 810 15.87 18.80 -13.75
CA SER A 810 15.28 20.08 -14.14
C SER A 810 14.16 20.57 -13.22
N LEU A 811 14.07 21.89 -13.08
CA LEU A 811 12.99 22.60 -12.42
C LEU A 811 12.17 23.35 -13.48
N GLY A 812 10.87 23.07 -13.57
CA GLY A 812 9.91 23.75 -14.44
C GLY A 812 9.12 24.84 -13.70
N LEU A 813 8.80 25.97 -14.34
CA LEU A 813 8.04 27.07 -13.73
C LEU A 813 6.50 26.97 -13.84
N GLY A 814 5.96 25.94 -14.49
CA GLY A 814 4.53 25.88 -14.81
C GLY A 814 4.10 27.05 -15.70
N ASN A 815 2.87 27.53 -15.52
CA ASN A 815 2.26 28.65 -16.26
C ASN A 815 2.35 30.01 -15.51
N GLN A 816 3.40 30.25 -14.71
CA GLN A 816 3.60 31.55 -14.03
C GLN A 816 5.03 32.09 -14.18
N ASN A 817 5.13 33.39 -14.49
CA ASN A 817 6.40 34.11 -14.50
C ASN A 817 6.95 34.29 -13.09
N ILE A 818 8.27 34.32 -12.96
CA ILE A 818 8.96 34.67 -11.71
C ILE A 818 9.82 35.91 -11.90
N THR A 819 9.90 36.76 -10.89
CA THR A 819 10.77 37.95 -10.89
C THR A 819 11.88 37.79 -9.86
N LEU A 820 13.11 38.15 -10.21
CA LEU A 820 14.29 38.12 -9.35
C LEU A 820 14.84 39.54 -9.17
N THR A 821 15.10 39.95 -7.93
CA THR A 821 15.72 41.26 -7.64
C THR A 821 17.22 41.20 -7.37
N GLY A 822 17.75 40.01 -7.05
CA GLY A 822 19.16 39.72 -6.79
C GLY A 822 19.74 38.73 -7.81
N ALA A 823 20.09 37.52 -7.39
CA ALA A 823 20.79 36.54 -8.22
C ALA A 823 19.94 35.29 -8.52
N LEU A 824 20.14 34.73 -9.72
CA LEU A 824 19.83 33.33 -10.01
C LEU A 824 21.13 32.53 -9.88
N ASN A 825 21.24 31.75 -8.80
CA ASN A 825 22.43 30.94 -8.51
C ASN A 825 22.25 29.54 -9.11
N LEU A 826 22.87 29.30 -10.26
CA LEU A 826 22.87 27.99 -10.93
C LEU A 826 24.15 27.24 -10.58
N THR A 827 24.05 26.29 -9.64
CA THR A 827 25.17 25.41 -9.25
C THR A 827 25.05 24.03 -9.89
N ALA A 828 23.83 23.55 -10.10
CA ALA A 828 23.49 22.35 -10.86
C ALA A 828 22.02 22.41 -11.30
N GLY A 829 21.70 21.89 -12.49
CA GLY A 829 20.33 21.70 -12.96
C GLY A 829 19.85 22.66 -14.03
N ILE A 830 18.85 22.23 -14.78
CA ILE A 830 18.22 23.04 -15.83
C ILE A 830 16.96 23.72 -15.29
N LEU A 831 16.88 25.05 -15.38
CA LEU A 831 15.64 25.80 -15.15
C LEU A 831 14.85 25.88 -16.47
N SER A 832 13.76 25.13 -16.57
CA SER A 832 12.85 25.16 -17.72
C SER A 832 11.73 26.16 -17.49
N THR A 833 11.63 27.17 -18.33
CA THR A 833 10.58 28.19 -18.16
C THR A 833 9.24 27.78 -18.78
N ASN A 834 9.24 26.78 -19.66
CA ASN A 834 8.06 26.32 -20.41
C ASN A 834 7.39 27.50 -21.17
N THR A 835 6.13 27.81 -20.86
CA THR A 835 5.36 28.96 -21.38
C THR A 835 5.60 30.25 -20.59
N SER A 836 6.28 30.16 -19.45
CA SER A 836 6.60 31.28 -18.56
C SER A 836 7.98 31.85 -18.84
N LYS A 837 8.33 32.94 -18.14
CA LYS A 837 9.66 33.56 -18.19
C LYS A 837 10.24 33.88 -16.81
N VAL A 838 11.57 33.92 -16.75
CA VAL A 838 12.32 34.47 -15.60
C VAL A 838 12.63 35.93 -15.89
N ILE A 839 12.17 36.84 -15.02
CA ILE A 839 12.36 38.28 -15.16
C ILE A 839 13.43 38.72 -14.16
N PHE A 840 14.53 39.28 -14.66
CA PHE A 840 15.60 39.85 -13.87
C PHE A 840 15.36 41.35 -13.72
N SER A 841 15.19 41.85 -12.50
CA SER A 841 14.98 43.28 -12.24
C SER A 841 16.20 44.12 -12.69
N THR A 842 16.09 45.44 -12.53
CA THR A 842 17.20 46.37 -12.78
C THR A 842 18.41 46.15 -11.88
N THR A 843 18.21 45.59 -10.69
CA THR A 843 19.26 45.31 -9.69
C THR A 843 19.82 43.89 -9.78
N ALA A 844 19.16 43.01 -10.54
CA ALA A 844 19.53 41.60 -10.60
C ALA A 844 20.84 41.37 -11.39
N THR A 845 21.60 40.33 -11.04
CA THR A 845 22.82 39.97 -11.77
C THR A 845 22.52 38.98 -12.89
N SER A 846 23.34 38.97 -13.95
CA SER A 846 23.24 37.94 -14.98
C SER A 846 23.77 36.63 -14.41
N PRO A 847 23.05 35.49 -14.56
CA PRO A 847 23.50 34.23 -14.00
C PRO A 847 24.68 33.65 -14.78
N ALA A 848 25.55 32.93 -14.08
CA ALA A 848 26.59 32.13 -14.70
C ALA A 848 25.98 30.79 -15.15
N GLU A 849 26.06 30.50 -16.45
CA GLU A 849 25.59 29.23 -17.01
C GLU A 849 26.76 28.31 -17.37
N VAL A 850 26.56 27.01 -17.14
CA VAL A 850 27.46 25.93 -17.54
C VAL A 850 26.65 24.79 -18.16
N SER A 851 27.32 23.83 -18.81
CA SER A 851 26.69 22.68 -19.46
C SER A 851 25.81 21.83 -18.52
N THR A 852 26.05 21.89 -17.21
CA THR A 852 25.24 21.21 -16.19
C THR A 852 24.23 22.11 -15.47
N ALA A 853 24.27 23.43 -15.68
CA ALA A 853 23.42 24.38 -14.98
C ALA A 853 23.09 25.61 -15.86
N ARG A 854 21.86 25.68 -16.39
CA ARG A 854 21.45 26.71 -17.37
C ARG A 854 19.93 26.92 -17.41
N ILE A 855 19.50 28.00 -18.06
CA ILE A 855 18.10 28.26 -18.38
C ILE A 855 17.76 27.67 -19.75
N ILE A 856 16.63 26.98 -19.85
CA ILE A 856 15.99 26.59 -21.12
C ILE A 856 14.61 27.25 -21.20
N GLY A 857 14.40 28.06 -22.24
CA GLY A 857 13.20 28.89 -22.40
C GLY A 857 13.52 30.38 -22.36
N GLU A 858 12.61 31.18 -21.80
CA GLU A 858 12.61 32.64 -21.90
C GLU A 858 13.13 33.32 -20.61
N ALA A 859 14.14 34.18 -20.77
CA ALA A 859 14.76 34.97 -19.71
C ALA A 859 14.86 36.44 -20.11
N GLU A 860 14.21 37.32 -19.36
CA GLU A 860 14.09 38.73 -19.66
C GLU A 860 14.83 39.57 -18.63
N MET A 861 15.67 40.49 -19.10
CA MET A 861 16.24 41.55 -18.31
C MET A 861 15.32 42.77 -18.38
N ALA A 862 14.82 43.23 -17.22
CA ALA A 862 14.08 44.47 -17.12
C ALA A 862 14.91 45.64 -17.69
N SER A 863 14.23 46.66 -18.22
CA SER A 863 14.84 47.84 -18.84
C SER A 863 15.89 48.51 -17.94
N ARG A 864 17.17 48.45 -18.32
CA ARG A 864 18.30 49.07 -17.59
C ARG A 864 18.84 50.28 -18.34
N SER A 865 19.10 51.38 -17.64
CA SER A 865 19.79 52.54 -18.22
C SER A 865 21.28 52.21 -18.41
N ILE A 866 21.73 52.11 -19.66
CA ILE A 866 23.13 51.80 -20.00
C ILE A 866 23.88 53.05 -20.48
N GLY A 867 23.19 53.99 -21.13
CA GLY A 867 23.81 55.22 -21.58
C GLY A 867 24.91 54.96 -22.62
N THR A 868 26.14 55.38 -22.29
CA THR A 868 27.38 55.16 -23.06
C THR A 868 28.17 53.91 -22.60
N GLY A 869 27.70 53.21 -21.57
CA GLY A 869 28.40 52.10 -20.91
C GLY A 869 28.28 50.74 -21.60
N THR A 870 28.82 49.70 -20.96
CA THR A 870 28.75 48.29 -21.39
C THR A 870 27.57 47.57 -20.77
N ILE A 871 27.11 46.49 -21.41
CA ILE A 871 26.26 45.49 -20.75
C ILE A 871 26.64 44.07 -21.19
N ASN A 872 26.60 43.13 -20.24
CA ASN A 872 26.64 41.69 -20.50
C ASN A 872 25.45 41.05 -19.80
N PHE A 873 24.58 40.43 -20.58
CA PHE A 873 23.45 39.67 -20.04
C PHE A 873 23.21 38.40 -20.85
N LEU A 874 23.36 37.25 -20.20
CA LEU A 874 23.11 35.92 -20.77
C LEU A 874 23.72 35.76 -22.17
N GLY A 875 24.99 36.17 -22.29
CA GLY A 875 25.77 36.04 -23.52
C GLY A 875 25.62 37.17 -24.53
N ALA A 876 24.70 38.12 -24.36
CA ALA A 876 24.68 39.35 -25.17
C ALA A 876 25.62 40.39 -24.56
N ASN A 877 26.74 40.66 -25.24
CA ASN A 877 27.76 41.61 -24.79
C ASN A 877 27.75 42.85 -25.70
N ILE A 878 27.46 44.03 -25.13
CA ILE A 878 27.48 45.31 -25.84
C ILE A 878 28.58 46.18 -25.22
N SER A 879 29.49 46.67 -26.06
CA SER A 879 30.63 47.48 -25.62
C SER A 879 30.22 48.90 -25.21
N ALA A 880 31.01 49.54 -24.35
CA ALA A 880 30.92 50.98 -24.14
C ALA A 880 31.33 51.72 -25.42
N ASN A 881 30.75 52.90 -25.62
CA ASN A 881 31.26 53.90 -26.55
C ASN A 881 30.75 55.29 -26.12
N ALA A 882 31.71 56.19 -25.83
CA ALA A 882 31.48 57.49 -25.22
C ALA A 882 30.68 58.47 -26.09
N SER A 883 30.69 58.28 -27.42
CA SER A 883 30.07 59.19 -28.39
C SER A 883 28.65 58.80 -28.76
N ASN A 884 28.12 57.70 -28.20
CA ASN A 884 26.81 57.20 -28.55
C ASN A 884 26.06 56.75 -27.30
N ASN A 885 24.83 57.22 -27.10
CA ASN A 885 24.01 56.89 -25.94
C ASN A 885 22.78 56.10 -26.40
N ILE A 886 22.72 54.82 -26.04
CA ILE A 886 21.63 53.91 -26.42
C ILE A 886 20.44 53.92 -25.45
N GLY A 887 20.52 54.74 -24.39
CA GLY A 887 19.46 54.92 -23.40
C GLY A 887 19.22 53.66 -22.56
N ASN A 888 17.95 53.31 -22.37
CA ASN A 888 17.58 52.07 -21.68
C ASN A 888 17.65 50.88 -22.63
N VAL A 889 18.10 49.74 -22.10
CA VAL A 889 18.26 48.48 -22.82
C VAL A 889 17.41 47.40 -22.13
N LEU A 890 16.60 46.70 -22.90
CA LEU A 890 15.88 45.49 -22.53
C LEU A 890 16.42 44.34 -23.38
N ILE A 891 16.74 43.21 -22.74
CA ILE A 891 17.23 42.01 -23.42
C ILE A 891 16.33 40.85 -23.03
N ASN A 892 15.68 40.23 -24.01
CA ASN A 892 14.95 38.99 -23.83
C ASN A 892 15.67 37.86 -24.57
N ARG A 893 16.13 36.85 -23.85
CA ARG A 893 16.83 35.70 -24.42
C ARG A 893 15.91 34.48 -24.42
N LYS A 894 15.89 33.75 -25.53
CA LYS A 894 15.29 32.43 -25.66
C LYS A 894 16.34 31.38 -25.95
N THR A 895 16.27 30.23 -25.27
CA THR A 895 17.21 29.11 -25.42
C THR A 895 16.49 27.77 -25.59
N GLY A 896 17.19 26.80 -26.18
CA GLY A 896 16.60 25.50 -26.49
C GLY A 896 15.63 25.59 -27.67
N PRO A 897 14.57 24.75 -27.74
CA PRO A 897 13.67 24.71 -28.89
C PRO A 897 13.04 26.07 -29.26
N THR A 898 12.72 26.91 -28.27
CA THR A 898 12.12 28.23 -28.49
C THR A 898 13.14 29.31 -28.88
N GLY A 899 14.43 29.01 -28.81
CA GLY A 899 15.53 29.90 -29.21
C GLY A 899 16.01 29.67 -30.65
N ILE A 900 15.50 28.65 -31.35
CA ILE A 900 15.87 28.37 -32.74
C ILE A 900 15.07 29.29 -33.66
N SER A 901 15.74 29.94 -34.61
CA SER A 901 15.13 30.76 -35.65
C SER A 901 15.53 30.25 -37.04
N THR A 902 14.63 30.42 -38.01
CA THR A 902 14.95 30.23 -39.43
C THR A 902 15.52 31.54 -39.97
N VAL A 903 16.74 31.45 -40.50
CA VAL A 903 17.55 32.55 -41.01
C VAL A 903 17.87 32.23 -42.47
N ASP A 904 17.18 32.91 -43.38
CA ASP A 904 17.11 32.53 -44.80
C ASP A 904 16.72 31.05 -45.00
N ALA A 905 17.63 30.21 -45.50
CA ALA A 905 17.44 28.77 -45.71
C ALA A 905 18.07 27.90 -44.61
N TYR A 906 18.57 28.51 -43.52
CA TYR A 906 19.31 27.85 -42.46
C TYR A 906 18.57 27.96 -41.13
N THR A 907 18.75 26.99 -40.24
CA THR A 907 18.38 27.13 -38.83
C THR A 907 19.50 27.80 -38.03
N SER A 908 19.19 28.55 -36.99
CA SER A 908 20.22 29.14 -36.13
C SER A 908 20.70 28.16 -35.05
N ILE A 909 21.69 28.57 -34.24
CA ILE A 909 21.90 27.98 -32.91
C ILE A 909 20.61 28.05 -32.07
N ALA A 910 20.51 27.25 -31.02
CA ALA A 910 19.37 27.23 -30.10
C ALA A 910 19.43 28.40 -29.09
N SER A 911 19.67 29.61 -29.59
CA SER A 911 19.72 30.86 -28.83
C SER A 911 19.31 32.05 -29.69
N LEU A 912 18.42 32.87 -29.15
CA LEU A 912 17.89 34.09 -29.75
C LEU A 912 17.94 35.22 -28.71
N TRP A 913 18.41 36.40 -29.11
CA TRP A 913 18.40 37.60 -28.27
C TRP A 913 17.55 38.69 -28.92
N ASP A 914 16.50 39.13 -28.25
CA ASP A 914 15.69 40.30 -28.62
C ASP A 914 16.17 41.49 -27.79
N ILE A 915 16.87 42.42 -28.44
CA ILE A 915 17.52 43.56 -27.80
C ILE A 915 16.79 44.84 -28.22
N ASN A 916 16.11 45.46 -27.26
CA ASN A 916 15.39 46.70 -27.46
C ASN A 916 16.11 47.84 -26.74
N VAL A 917 16.40 48.92 -27.47
CA VAL A 917 17.09 50.10 -26.93
C VAL A 917 16.21 51.34 -27.11
N SER A 918 16.32 52.31 -26.20
CA SER A 918 15.54 53.56 -26.32
C SER A 918 15.99 54.43 -27.50
N ASN A 919 17.30 54.44 -27.77
CA ASN A 919 17.90 55.24 -28.84
C ASN A 919 18.77 54.33 -29.70
N GLN A 920 18.38 54.14 -30.96
CA GLN A 920 19.25 53.44 -31.91
C GLN A 920 20.52 54.28 -32.15
N PRO A 921 21.71 53.66 -32.24
CA PRO A 921 22.94 54.39 -32.52
C PRO A 921 22.86 55.29 -33.76
N ALA A 922 23.36 56.53 -33.67
CA ALA A 922 23.46 57.43 -34.82
C ALA A 922 24.41 56.90 -35.92
N THR A 923 24.14 57.26 -37.18
CA THR A 923 24.94 56.87 -38.35
C THR A 923 26.42 57.26 -38.14
N GLY A 924 27.33 56.29 -38.20
CA GLY A 924 28.77 56.49 -37.95
C GLY A 924 29.23 56.27 -36.50
N GLY A 925 28.30 56.02 -35.56
CA GLY A 925 28.58 55.84 -34.13
C GLY A 925 28.23 54.44 -33.60
N GLY A 926 28.50 53.37 -34.35
CA GLY A 926 28.05 52.01 -34.00
C GLY A 926 28.61 51.46 -32.68
N ARG A 927 27.92 50.44 -32.16
CA ARG A 927 28.30 49.66 -30.97
C ARG A 927 28.91 48.33 -31.38
N ASN A 928 29.96 47.89 -30.69
CA ASN A 928 30.47 46.54 -30.87
C ASN A 928 29.63 45.58 -30.02
N VAL A 929 29.17 44.50 -30.65
CA VAL A 929 28.31 43.48 -30.02
C VAL A 929 28.90 42.10 -30.27
N SER A 930 28.89 41.24 -29.26
CA SER A 930 29.26 39.82 -29.41
C SER A 930 28.29 38.94 -28.64
N PHE A 931 28.11 37.71 -29.15
CA PHE A 931 27.18 36.74 -28.61
C PHE A 931 27.91 35.52 -28.07
N SER A 932 27.52 35.07 -26.88
CA SER A 932 28.08 33.87 -26.25
C SER A 932 27.00 32.85 -25.89
N TRP A 933 27.27 31.57 -26.11
CA TRP A 933 26.35 30.47 -25.81
C TRP A 933 27.11 29.21 -25.42
N LEU A 934 26.43 28.28 -24.74
CA LEU A 934 27.00 26.99 -24.39
C LEU A 934 26.99 26.05 -25.60
N SER A 935 27.99 25.19 -25.73
CA SER A 935 28.07 24.18 -26.80
C SER A 935 26.84 23.25 -26.86
N ASP A 936 26.14 23.05 -25.74
CA ASP A 936 24.85 22.33 -25.69
C ASP A 936 23.75 22.99 -26.55
N LEU A 937 23.92 24.26 -26.93
CA LEU A 937 22.97 25.05 -27.71
C LEU A 937 23.41 25.23 -29.16
N ASP A 938 24.45 24.51 -29.62
CA ASP A 938 24.96 24.61 -30.98
C ASP A 938 23.96 24.24 -32.06
N ASN A 939 22.96 23.41 -31.73
CA ASN A 939 21.96 22.96 -32.69
C ASN A 939 22.58 22.34 -33.97
N GLY A 940 23.70 21.61 -33.82
CA GLY A 940 24.38 20.94 -34.92
C GLY A 940 25.13 21.86 -35.90
N LYS A 941 25.32 23.15 -35.58
CA LYS A 941 25.95 24.13 -36.46
C LYS A 941 27.46 23.94 -36.60
N ASN A 942 28.01 24.20 -37.79
CA ASN A 942 29.45 24.17 -38.05
C ASN A 942 30.16 25.39 -37.46
N ILE A 943 30.80 25.19 -36.31
CA ILE A 943 31.50 26.23 -35.55
C ILE A 943 32.67 26.90 -36.29
N SER A 944 33.20 26.26 -37.33
CA SER A 944 34.31 26.79 -38.12
C SER A 944 33.86 27.86 -39.13
N ALA A 945 32.56 28.02 -39.35
CA ALA A 945 31.99 28.91 -40.38
C ALA A 945 30.74 29.67 -39.88
N MET A 946 30.84 30.33 -38.72
CA MET A 946 29.72 31.01 -38.07
C MET A 946 29.53 32.45 -38.53
N GLN A 947 28.29 32.93 -38.58
CA GLN A 947 27.95 34.32 -38.88
C GLN A 947 26.89 34.84 -37.92
N VAL A 948 27.01 36.11 -37.52
CA VAL A 948 26.00 36.79 -36.69
C VAL A 948 24.89 37.32 -37.60
N TRP A 949 23.64 37.14 -37.19
CA TRP A 949 22.46 37.54 -37.95
C TRP A 949 21.57 38.46 -37.13
N ARG A 950 21.01 39.48 -37.79
CA ARG A 950 20.06 40.44 -37.22
C ARG A 950 18.78 40.46 -38.04
N GLN A 951 17.62 40.51 -37.39
CA GLN A 951 16.33 40.69 -38.06
C GLN A 951 16.03 42.18 -38.25
N GLU A 952 15.99 42.67 -39.49
CA GLU A 952 15.68 44.09 -39.76
C GLU A 952 14.17 44.35 -39.82
N SER A 953 13.42 43.42 -40.42
CA SER A 953 11.96 43.38 -40.44
C SER A 953 11.52 41.92 -40.45
N ALA A 954 10.55 41.52 -39.64
CA ALA A 954 10.10 40.12 -39.65
C ALA A 954 9.45 39.79 -41.02
N PRO A 955 9.83 38.67 -41.69
CA PRO A 955 10.73 37.59 -41.28
C PRO A 955 12.19 37.69 -41.78
N SER A 956 12.58 38.77 -42.45
CA SER A 956 13.89 38.96 -43.09
C SER A 956 15.06 39.09 -42.09
N TRP A 957 16.04 38.21 -42.21
CA TRP A 957 17.30 38.26 -41.49
C TRP A 957 18.43 38.75 -42.39
N GLN A 958 19.39 39.47 -41.84
CA GLN A 958 20.56 39.97 -42.54
C GLN A 958 21.83 39.57 -41.79
N PRO A 959 22.89 39.13 -42.49
CA PRO A 959 24.17 38.86 -41.87
C PRO A 959 24.84 40.16 -41.44
N VAL A 960 25.44 40.19 -40.25
CA VAL A 960 26.14 41.34 -39.70
C VAL A 960 27.62 41.00 -39.52
N GLY A 961 28.47 41.69 -40.28
CA GLY A 961 29.91 41.41 -40.33
C GLY A 961 30.27 40.19 -41.19
N SER A 962 31.56 39.84 -41.19
CA SER A 962 32.09 38.67 -41.92
C SER A 962 31.83 37.36 -41.19
N THR A 963 31.89 36.24 -41.91
CA THR A 963 31.96 34.88 -41.33
C THR A 963 33.18 34.76 -40.42
N GLN A 964 33.03 34.02 -39.33
CA GLN A 964 33.99 33.95 -38.23
C GLN A 964 34.22 32.49 -37.82
N THR A 965 35.45 32.18 -37.40
CA THR A 965 35.77 30.94 -36.70
C THR A 965 35.59 31.17 -35.21
N VAL A 966 34.68 30.41 -34.59
CA VAL A 966 34.44 30.47 -33.14
C VAL A 966 35.29 29.41 -32.46
N ALA A 967 35.91 29.75 -31.33
CA ALA A 967 36.71 28.80 -30.57
C ALA A 967 35.88 27.57 -30.16
N ASN A 968 36.47 26.37 -30.29
CA ASN A 968 35.80 25.13 -29.94
C ASN A 968 35.86 24.83 -28.43
N THR A 969 35.31 25.73 -27.62
CA THR A 969 35.22 25.64 -26.16
C THR A 969 33.78 25.42 -25.71
N THR A 970 33.57 24.98 -24.46
CA THR A 970 32.22 24.78 -23.91
C THR A 970 31.38 26.06 -23.89
N LEU A 971 31.99 27.20 -23.57
CA LEU A 971 31.41 28.52 -23.81
C LEU A 971 31.94 29.02 -25.15
N ARG A 972 31.05 29.25 -26.11
CA ARG A 972 31.36 29.78 -27.43
C ARG A 972 31.10 31.27 -27.45
N THR A 973 31.93 32.05 -28.14
CA THR A 973 31.80 33.50 -28.23
C THR A 973 32.17 33.96 -29.64
N THR A 974 31.30 34.77 -30.27
CA THR A 974 31.63 35.41 -31.55
C THR A 974 32.65 36.53 -31.34
N THR A 975 33.45 36.83 -32.36
CA THR A 975 34.15 38.12 -32.39
C THR A 975 33.12 39.25 -32.47
N SER A 976 33.51 40.44 -31.99
CA SER A 976 32.59 41.57 -31.95
C SER A 976 32.28 42.10 -33.36
N VAL A 977 31.00 42.35 -33.62
CA VAL A 977 30.50 42.99 -34.84
C VAL A 977 29.99 44.40 -34.52
N ASN A 978 30.24 45.36 -35.40
CA ASN A 978 29.77 46.73 -35.21
C ASN A 978 28.34 46.89 -35.76
N THR A 979 27.46 47.53 -35.00
CA THR A 979 26.06 47.75 -35.41
C THR A 979 25.55 49.13 -35.03
N THR A 980 24.67 49.69 -35.87
CA THR A 980 23.88 50.89 -35.56
C THR A 980 22.40 50.60 -35.32
N GLN A 981 22.00 49.33 -35.34
CA GLN A 981 20.60 48.92 -35.16
C GLN A 981 20.53 47.71 -34.25
N PHE A 982 19.70 47.79 -33.20
CA PHE A 982 19.36 46.71 -32.28
C PHE A 982 17.93 46.22 -32.54
N SER A 983 17.77 44.90 -32.63
CA SER A 983 16.50 44.19 -32.82
C SER A 983 16.68 42.74 -32.32
N LYS A 984 16.22 41.73 -33.07
CA LYS A 984 16.47 40.32 -32.78
C LYS A 984 17.76 39.83 -33.43
N TRP A 985 18.48 38.98 -32.71
CA TRP A 985 19.81 38.50 -33.06
C TRP A 985 19.98 37.00 -32.82
N THR A 986 20.72 36.34 -33.70
CA THR A 986 21.13 34.94 -33.52
C THR A 986 22.43 34.67 -34.29
N VAL A 987 22.91 33.42 -34.27
CA VAL A 987 24.13 32.96 -34.97
C VAL A 987 23.80 31.71 -35.79
N SER A 988 24.31 31.63 -37.02
CA SER A 988 24.17 30.47 -37.90
C SER A 988 25.41 30.32 -38.78
N ASP A 989 25.70 29.09 -39.22
CA ASP A 989 26.65 28.84 -40.30
C ASP A 989 26.01 29.06 -41.68
N ASN A 990 26.85 29.22 -42.71
CA ASN A 990 26.46 29.50 -44.10
C ASN A 990 26.84 28.38 -45.09
N VAL A 991 27.32 27.23 -44.59
CA VAL A 991 27.89 26.12 -45.39
C VAL A 991 27.17 24.80 -45.20
N ASN A 992 25.97 24.79 -44.60
CA ASN A 992 25.20 23.56 -44.48
C ASN A 992 23.70 23.82 -44.69
N PRO A 993 23.13 23.49 -45.86
CA PRO A 993 21.82 22.87 -45.84
C PRO A 993 22.03 21.43 -45.37
N LEU A 994 21.88 21.23 -44.07
CA LEU A 994 21.33 20.04 -43.43
C LEU A 994 21.24 20.31 -41.93
N PRO A 995 20.03 20.35 -41.42
CA PRO A 995 19.57 19.16 -40.74
C PRO A 995 18.43 18.58 -41.54
N VAL A 996 18.06 17.34 -41.27
CA VAL A 996 16.63 17.08 -41.32
C VAL A 996 15.99 18.11 -40.40
N GLU A 997 15.19 19.02 -40.93
CA GLU A 997 14.30 19.79 -40.07
C GLU A 997 13.25 18.81 -39.56
N LEU A 998 13.58 18.20 -38.43
CA LEU A 998 12.67 17.42 -37.63
C LEU A 998 11.62 18.41 -37.12
N LEU A 999 10.50 18.51 -37.83
CA LEU A 999 9.41 19.43 -37.53
C LEU A 999 8.89 19.19 -36.11
N HIS A 1000 8.77 17.93 -35.74
CA HIS A 1000 8.56 17.50 -34.37
C HIS A 1000 8.96 16.04 -34.17
N PHE A 1001 9.23 15.71 -32.92
CA PHE A 1001 9.17 14.35 -32.39
C PHE A 1001 8.19 14.37 -31.24
N LYS A 1002 7.27 13.41 -31.19
CA LYS A 1002 6.27 13.28 -30.13
C LYS A 1002 6.22 11.84 -29.67
N ALA A 1003 5.92 11.68 -28.38
CA ALA A 1003 5.73 10.39 -27.75
C ALA A 1003 4.48 10.45 -26.88
N GLN A 1004 3.54 9.53 -27.08
CA GLN A 1004 2.30 9.46 -26.30
C GLN A 1004 2.08 8.05 -25.79
N ALA A 1005 1.80 7.91 -24.49
CA ALA A 1005 1.37 6.63 -23.93
C ALA A 1005 -0.08 6.35 -24.38
N VAL A 1006 -0.29 5.22 -25.06
CA VAL A 1006 -1.60 4.74 -25.47
C VAL A 1006 -1.72 3.29 -25.00
N GLN A 1007 -2.66 3.02 -24.07
CA GLN A 1007 -2.82 1.73 -23.39
C GLN A 1007 -1.53 1.27 -22.67
N ASN A 1008 -0.83 0.25 -23.19
CA ASN A 1008 0.41 -0.35 -22.66
C ASN A 1008 1.63 -0.09 -23.57
N ALA A 1009 1.50 0.76 -24.59
CA ALA A 1009 2.56 1.08 -25.54
C ALA A 1009 2.84 2.60 -25.56
N VAL A 1010 4.01 2.99 -26.03
CA VAL A 1010 4.33 4.39 -26.34
C VAL A 1010 4.36 4.56 -27.85
N TYR A 1011 3.48 5.40 -28.37
CA TYR A 1011 3.42 5.76 -29.78
C TYR A 1011 4.36 6.94 -30.04
N LEU A 1012 5.29 6.75 -30.97
CA LEU A 1012 6.32 7.70 -31.37
C LEU A 1012 6.00 8.18 -32.79
N GLU A 1013 5.92 9.49 -32.99
CA GLU A 1013 5.69 10.07 -34.31
C GLU A 1013 6.64 11.23 -34.56
N TRP A 1014 7.15 11.33 -35.79
CA TRP A 1014 7.97 12.46 -36.22
C TRP A 1014 7.78 12.82 -37.68
N ASN A 1015 8.13 14.07 -37.97
CA ASN A 1015 8.03 14.64 -39.29
C ASN A 1015 9.33 15.31 -39.68
N THR A 1016 9.70 15.17 -40.95
CA THR A 1016 10.88 15.80 -41.54
C THR A 1016 10.39 16.73 -42.64
N VAL A 1017 10.82 18.00 -42.62
CA VAL A 1017 10.46 18.97 -43.68
C VAL A 1017 11.40 18.82 -44.88
N SER A 1018 12.64 18.39 -44.62
CA SER A 1018 13.60 17.95 -45.62
C SER A 1018 14.54 16.90 -45.02
N GLU A 1019 15.18 16.10 -45.86
CA GLU A 1019 16.21 15.09 -45.58
C GLU A 1019 17.29 15.23 -46.65
N THR A 1020 18.56 15.08 -46.30
CA THR A 1020 19.65 14.96 -47.28
C THR A 1020 20.60 13.89 -46.78
N ASP A 1021 20.92 12.94 -47.65
CA ASP A 1021 21.81 11.79 -47.40
C ASP A 1021 21.47 10.98 -46.14
N ASN A 1022 20.20 11.02 -45.68
CA ASN A 1022 19.72 10.31 -44.50
C ASN A 1022 19.55 8.81 -44.79
N ASP A 1023 20.34 7.97 -44.11
CA ASP A 1023 20.23 6.51 -44.23
C ASP A 1023 19.09 5.98 -43.36
N TYR A 1024 19.05 6.35 -42.07
CA TYR A 1024 17.99 5.93 -41.14
C TYR A 1024 17.85 6.80 -39.88
N PHE A 1025 16.70 6.68 -39.23
CA PHE A 1025 16.45 7.15 -37.87
C PHE A 1025 16.51 5.97 -36.87
N GLY A 1026 17.48 5.98 -35.96
CA GLY A 1026 17.54 5.13 -34.78
C GLY A 1026 16.64 5.69 -33.68
N LEU A 1027 15.69 4.89 -33.20
CA LEU A 1027 14.85 5.24 -32.06
C LEU A 1027 15.51 4.69 -30.82
N GLU A 1028 15.74 5.52 -29.84
CA GLU A 1028 16.43 5.12 -28.61
C GLU A 1028 15.59 5.42 -27.38
N ARG A 1029 15.67 4.54 -26.39
CA ARG A 1029 14.88 4.56 -25.14
C ARG A 1029 15.79 4.49 -23.93
N SER A 1030 15.38 5.09 -22.82
CA SER A 1030 16.14 5.09 -21.56
C SER A 1030 15.24 5.10 -20.33
N ALA A 1031 15.69 4.44 -19.26
CA ALA A 1031 15.07 4.49 -17.93
C ALA A 1031 15.48 5.75 -17.13
N ASP A 1032 16.65 6.31 -17.44
CA ASP A 1032 17.32 7.34 -16.63
C ASP A 1032 17.66 8.61 -17.41
N GLY A 1033 17.36 8.64 -18.71
CA GLY A 1033 17.65 9.73 -19.62
C GLY A 1033 19.15 9.91 -19.91
N LYS A 1034 20.00 8.95 -19.54
CA LYS A 1034 21.46 8.99 -19.71
C LYS A 1034 21.97 7.84 -20.56
N TYR A 1035 21.56 6.61 -20.25
CA TYR A 1035 21.91 5.43 -21.04
C TYR A 1035 20.75 5.07 -21.96
N PHE A 1036 20.97 5.24 -23.25
CA PHE A 1036 19.97 5.01 -24.28
C PHE A 1036 20.26 3.69 -25.00
N GLU A 1037 19.26 2.80 -25.01
CA GLU A 1037 19.26 1.60 -25.85
C GLU A 1037 18.51 1.90 -27.16
N GLU A 1038 19.06 1.47 -28.29
CA GLU A 1038 18.39 1.60 -29.58
C GLU A 1038 17.30 0.52 -29.69
N ILE A 1039 16.04 0.94 -29.80
CA ILE A 1039 14.86 0.07 -29.83
C ILE A 1039 14.34 -0.20 -31.25
N ALA A 1040 14.72 0.64 -32.23
CA ALA A 1040 14.40 0.43 -33.64
C ALA A 1040 15.25 1.29 -34.59
N ARG A 1041 15.28 0.91 -35.87
CA ARG A 1041 15.72 1.77 -36.98
C ARG A 1041 14.61 1.89 -38.00
N VAL A 1042 14.35 3.11 -38.46
CA VAL A 1042 13.39 3.40 -39.53
C VAL A 1042 14.16 4.06 -40.67
N ARG A 1043 14.12 3.45 -41.86
CA ARG A 1043 14.89 3.92 -43.02
C ARG A 1043 14.46 5.33 -43.43
N GLY A 1044 15.43 6.19 -43.68
CA GLY A 1044 15.23 7.53 -44.22
C GLY A 1044 14.81 7.51 -45.68
N ALA A 1045 14.33 8.65 -46.18
CA ALA A 1045 14.04 8.87 -47.59
C ALA A 1045 15.31 9.23 -48.40
N GLY A 1046 16.51 9.14 -47.82
CA GLY A 1046 17.76 9.58 -48.45
C GLY A 1046 17.81 11.10 -48.54
N THR A 1047 17.68 11.61 -49.77
CA THR A 1047 17.60 13.05 -50.04
C THR A 1047 16.20 13.42 -50.50
N SER A 1048 15.42 14.07 -49.63
CA SER A 1048 14.03 14.50 -49.85
C SER A 1048 13.84 15.97 -49.49
N ARG A 1049 13.14 16.71 -50.34
CA ARG A 1049 12.67 18.08 -50.04
C ARG A 1049 11.14 18.14 -49.80
N LYS A 1050 10.51 16.98 -49.62
CA LYS A 1050 9.07 16.84 -49.33
C LYS A 1050 8.89 16.47 -47.86
N LEU A 1051 7.80 16.95 -47.26
CA LEU A 1051 7.39 16.55 -45.92
C LEU A 1051 7.23 15.02 -45.87
N ASN A 1052 8.02 14.36 -45.03
CA ASN A 1052 7.85 12.94 -44.75
C ASN A 1052 7.36 12.75 -43.31
N SER A 1053 6.48 11.77 -43.13
CA SER A 1053 5.88 11.42 -41.84
C SER A 1053 6.30 10.00 -41.48
N TYR A 1054 6.75 9.83 -40.25
CA TYR A 1054 7.23 8.55 -39.72
C TYR A 1054 6.56 8.27 -38.38
N GLN A 1055 6.34 6.98 -38.12
CA GLN A 1055 5.70 6.53 -36.89
C GLN A 1055 6.30 5.20 -36.45
N TYR A 1056 6.35 5.00 -35.14
CA TYR A 1056 6.78 3.76 -34.52
C TYR A 1056 6.06 3.56 -33.19
N SER A 1057 5.82 2.30 -32.81
CA SER A 1057 5.16 1.99 -31.54
C SER A 1057 6.05 1.10 -30.68
N ASP A 1058 6.48 1.63 -29.54
CA ASP A 1058 7.15 0.84 -28.51
C ASP A 1058 6.11 0.07 -27.68
N GLN A 1059 6.02 -1.23 -27.95
CA GLN A 1059 5.07 -2.15 -27.32
C GLN A 1059 5.52 -2.67 -25.94
N LYS A 1060 6.75 -2.38 -25.51
CA LYS A 1060 7.30 -2.83 -24.22
C LYS A 1060 7.96 -1.67 -23.47
N PRO A 1061 7.27 -0.53 -23.28
CA PRO A 1061 7.91 0.63 -22.67
C PRO A 1061 8.27 0.34 -21.21
N LEU A 1062 9.33 1.00 -20.72
CA LEU A 1062 9.76 0.85 -19.34
C LEU A 1062 8.66 1.34 -18.38
N SER A 1063 8.59 0.80 -17.17
CA SER A 1063 7.59 1.21 -16.17
C SER A 1063 8.03 2.50 -15.48
N GLY A 1064 7.15 3.50 -15.40
CA GLY A 1064 7.47 4.81 -14.85
C GLY A 1064 7.79 5.83 -15.95
N VAL A 1065 8.66 6.80 -15.67
CA VAL A 1065 9.07 7.75 -16.71
C VAL A 1065 10.03 7.06 -17.67
N THR A 1066 9.63 6.92 -18.92
CA THR A 1066 10.49 6.40 -20.00
C THR A 1066 10.90 7.53 -20.92
N TYR A 1067 12.19 7.65 -21.21
CA TYR A 1067 12.76 8.69 -22.07
C TYR A 1067 13.00 8.15 -23.48
N TYR A 1068 12.65 8.91 -24.51
CA TYR A 1068 12.87 8.57 -25.91
C TYR A 1068 13.62 9.67 -26.64
N ARG A 1069 14.48 9.31 -27.60
CA ARG A 1069 15.08 10.24 -28.57
C ARG A 1069 15.23 9.57 -29.93
N LEU A 1070 15.33 10.37 -30.98
CA LEU A 1070 15.72 9.93 -32.31
C LEU A 1070 17.21 10.19 -32.51
N LYS A 1071 17.87 9.31 -33.25
CA LYS A 1071 19.23 9.40 -33.77
C LYS A 1071 19.15 9.29 -35.28
N GLN A 1072 19.24 10.39 -35.99
CA GLN A 1072 19.40 10.37 -37.43
C GLN A 1072 20.84 9.94 -37.76
N SER A 1073 20.99 9.08 -38.77
CA SER A 1073 22.25 8.57 -39.26
C SER A 1073 22.31 8.75 -40.78
N ASP A 1074 23.31 9.47 -41.26
CA ASP A 1074 23.51 9.71 -42.69
C ASP A 1074 24.34 8.57 -43.34
N PHE A 1075 24.36 8.47 -44.67
CA PHE A 1075 25.11 7.44 -45.40
C PHE A 1075 26.63 7.49 -45.18
N ASP A 1076 27.17 8.63 -44.74
CA ASP A 1076 28.58 8.79 -44.36
C ASP A 1076 28.87 8.42 -42.89
N GLY A 1077 27.85 7.96 -42.16
CA GLY A 1077 27.93 7.52 -40.77
C GLY A 1077 27.86 8.65 -39.73
N LYS A 1078 27.68 9.92 -40.14
CA LYS A 1078 27.43 11.03 -39.20
C LYS A 1078 26.07 10.87 -38.54
N ASN A 1079 25.99 11.30 -37.28
CA ASN A 1079 24.78 11.14 -36.47
C ASN A 1079 24.33 12.46 -35.84
N GLN A 1080 23.01 12.69 -35.82
CA GLN A 1080 22.38 13.83 -35.15
C GLN A 1080 21.22 13.33 -34.26
N TYR A 1081 21.07 13.87 -33.04
CA TYR A 1081 20.03 13.43 -32.11
C TYR A 1081 18.91 14.46 -31.95
N SER A 1082 17.68 14.00 -31.73
CA SER A 1082 16.55 14.86 -31.33
C SER A 1082 16.62 15.26 -29.86
N THR A 1083 15.71 16.13 -29.44
CA THR A 1083 15.40 16.31 -28.02
C THR A 1083 14.86 15.01 -27.41
N ILE A 1084 15.08 14.86 -26.11
CA ILE A 1084 14.57 13.71 -25.34
C ILE A 1084 13.15 14.00 -24.89
N ILE A 1085 12.25 13.04 -25.08
CA ILE A 1085 10.84 13.12 -24.65
C ILE A 1085 10.62 12.11 -23.53
N ALA A 1086 10.11 12.61 -22.40
CA ALA A 1086 9.73 11.80 -21.26
C ALA A 1086 8.24 11.43 -21.36
N VAL A 1087 7.92 10.15 -21.22
CA VAL A 1087 6.54 9.65 -21.19
C VAL A 1087 6.32 8.90 -19.89
N GLN A 1088 5.35 9.36 -19.10
CA GLN A 1088 4.89 8.63 -17.91
C GLN A 1088 4.06 7.42 -18.36
N THR A 1089 4.57 6.22 -18.09
CA THR A 1089 3.84 4.98 -18.32
C THR A 1089 3.29 4.48 -16.98
N ILE A 1090 2.00 4.13 -16.92
CA ILE A 1090 1.41 3.50 -15.74
C ILE A 1090 1.22 2.03 -16.06
N ARG A 1091 2.00 1.18 -15.42
CA ARG A 1091 1.77 -0.26 -15.47
C ARG A 1091 0.67 -0.59 -14.46
N GLN A 1092 -0.55 -0.84 -14.92
CA GLN A 1092 -1.58 -1.48 -14.09
C GLN A 1092 -1.08 -2.88 -13.72
N VAL A 1093 -0.91 -3.17 -12.43
CA VAL A 1093 -0.63 -4.52 -11.93
C VAL A 1093 -1.78 -4.93 -10.98
N PRO A 1094 -2.43 -6.10 -11.11
CA PRO A 1094 -3.77 -6.33 -10.57
C PRO A 1094 -3.80 -6.92 -9.15
N GLU A 1095 -4.70 -6.45 -8.26
CA GLU A 1095 -5.07 -7.15 -7.00
C GLU A 1095 -5.57 -8.60 -7.22
N TYR A 1096 -5.12 -9.53 -6.39
CA TYR A 1096 -5.27 -10.98 -6.52
C TYR A 1096 -5.78 -11.52 -5.18
N ILE A 1097 -6.99 -12.06 -5.23
CA ILE A 1097 -7.59 -12.85 -4.15
C ILE A 1097 -7.23 -14.30 -4.36
N ILE A 1098 -6.67 -14.92 -3.34
CA ILE A 1098 -5.85 -16.09 -3.52
C ILE A 1098 -5.93 -17.06 -2.32
N PRO A 1099 -6.15 -18.37 -2.57
CA PRO A 1099 -6.55 -18.94 -3.85
C PRO A 1099 -7.96 -18.45 -4.22
N ASN A 1100 -8.19 -18.17 -5.50
CA ASN A 1100 -9.54 -17.96 -6.03
C ASN A 1100 -9.68 -18.84 -7.27
N PRO A 1101 -10.46 -19.93 -7.22
CA PRO A 1101 -11.50 -20.27 -6.22
C PRO A 1101 -10.98 -20.58 -4.82
N THR A 1102 -11.73 -20.17 -3.77
CA THR A 1102 -11.40 -20.41 -2.35
C THR A 1102 -12.37 -21.40 -1.73
N SER A 1103 -11.89 -22.26 -0.82
CA SER A 1103 -12.75 -23.00 0.12
C SER A 1103 -13.12 -22.08 1.30
N PRO A 1104 -14.22 -22.30 2.05
CA PRO A 1104 -14.79 -21.32 2.98
C PRO A 1104 -14.00 -21.14 4.31
N SER A 1105 -12.69 -21.38 4.31
CA SER A 1105 -11.88 -21.38 5.54
C SER A 1105 -10.87 -20.23 5.63
N LEU A 1106 -10.22 -19.83 4.53
CA LEU A 1106 -9.21 -18.77 4.55
C LEU A 1106 -9.05 -18.15 3.17
N ILE A 1107 -9.34 -16.87 3.04
CA ILE A 1107 -9.00 -16.07 1.86
C ILE A 1107 -7.70 -15.33 2.16
N LYS A 1108 -6.70 -15.41 1.28
CA LYS A 1108 -5.55 -14.50 1.32
C LYS A 1108 -5.73 -13.45 0.23
N ILE A 1109 -5.39 -12.20 0.56
CA ILE A 1109 -5.43 -11.09 -0.37
C ILE A 1109 -4.01 -10.54 -0.35
N LEU A 1110 -3.29 -10.73 -1.45
CA LEU A 1110 -2.02 -10.05 -1.64
C LEU A 1110 -2.37 -8.58 -1.92
N THR A 1111 -1.77 -7.65 -1.22
CA THR A 1111 -2.07 -6.22 -1.39
C THR A 1111 -0.97 -5.56 -2.20
N ASN A 1112 -1.09 -4.28 -2.52
CA ASN A 1112 -0.07 -3.54 -3.26
C ASN A 1112 0.94 -2.76 -2.38
N ASN A 1113 0.76 -2.90 -1.05
CA ASN A 1113 1.39 -2.37 0.17
C ASN A 1113 2.33 -3.28 1.05
N SER A 1114 3.68 -3.32 0.99
CA SER A 1114 4.50 -4.19 1.86
C SER A 1114 4.81 -3.51 3.21
N SER A 1115 4.14 -2.38 3.45
CA SER A 1115 4.20 -1.62 4.70
C SER A 1115 3.00 -2.00 5.58
N TYR A 1116 3.27 -2.41 6.82
CA TYR A 1116 2.32 -3.03 7.77
C TYR A 1116 1.29 -2.06 8.39
N GLU A 1117 1.20 -0.82 7.89
CA GLU A 1117 0.52 0.29 8.57
C GLU A 1117 -0.86 0.63 8.01
N HIS A 1118 -1.30 0.01 6.90
CA HIS A 1118 -2.59 0.31 6.27
C HIS A 1118 -3.60 -0.84 6.41
N THR A 1119 -4.79 -0.56 6.96
CA THR A 1119 -5.90 -1.52 7.05
C THR A 1119 -6.84 -1.43 5.84
N TYR A 1120 -7.20 -2.58 5.29
CA TYR A 1120 -8.08 -2.72 4.13
C TYR A 1120 -9.44 -3.25 4.60
N SER A 1121 -10.53 -2.63 4.16
CA SER A 1121 -11.88 -3.14 4.42
C SER A 1121 -12.27 -4.15 3.36
N VAL A 1122 -12.58 -5.38 3.78
CA VAL A 1122 -12.93 -6.46 2.85
C VAL A 1122 -14.34 -6.92 3.12
N SER A 1123 -15.18 -6.92 2.09
CA SER A 1123 -16.55 -7.43 2.15
C SER A 1123 -16.81 -8.47 1.06
N VAL A 1124 -17.64 -9.48 1.36
CA VAL A 1124 -17.96 -10.59 0.46
C VAL A 1124 -19.47 -10.70 0.35
N ARG A 1125 -19.99 -10.68 -0.88
CA ARG A 1125 -21.43 -10.74 -1.19
C ARG A 1125 -21.71 -11.91 -2.12
N GLU A 1126 -22.84 -12.58 -2.00
CA GLU A 1126 -23.32 -13.60 -2.95
C GLU A 1126 -23.61 -12.95 -4.33
N ILE A 1127 -23.70 -13.72 -5.43
CA ILE A 1127 -24.09 -13.14 -6.74
C ILE A 1127 -25.47 -12.47 -6.74
N THR A 1128 -26.33 -12.85 -5.80
CA THR A 1128 -27.66 -12.26 -5.59
C THR A 1128 -27.58 -10.88 -4.91
N GLY A 1129 -26.39 -10.48 -4.42
CA GLY A 1129 -26.10 -9.21 -3.76
C GLY A 1129 -26.12 -9.24 -2.22
N LYS A 1130 -26.51 -10.37 -1.62
CA LYS A 1130 -26.57 -10.56 -0.16
C LYS A 1130 -25.17 -10.50 0.46
N LEU A 1131 -24.96 -9.63 1.46
CA LEU A 1131 -23.69 -9.50 2.17
C LEU A 1131 -23.49 -10.65 3.15
N VAL A 1132 -22.35 -11.33 3.03
CA VAL A 1132 -22.03 -12.54 3.78
C VAL A 1132 -20.84 -12.31 4.71
N TYR A 1133 -19.92 -11.41 4.39
CA TYR A 1133 -18.83 -11.07 5.31
C TYR A 1133 -18.37 -9.64 5.10
N GLN A 1134 -17.97 -8.94 6.16
CA GLN A 1134 -17.34 -7.63 6.05
C GLN A 1134 -16.47 -7.35 7.28
N GLN A 1135 -15.17 -7.11 7.07
CA GLN A 1135 -14.25 -6.77 8.15
C GLN A 1135 -12.98 -6.08 7.61
N SER A 1136 -12.32 -5.29 8.45
CA SER A 1136 -11.06 -4.63 8.10
C SER A 1136 -9.85 -5.42 8.59
N HIS A 1137 -8.81 -5.50 7.77
CA HIS A 1137 -7.61 -6.31 8.00
C HIS A 1137 -6.35 -5.54 7.62
N ALA A 1138 -5.28 -5.68 8.41
CA ALA A 1138 -3.93 -5.20 8.04
C ALA A 1138 -3.13 -6.31 7.35
N PRO A 1139 -2.36 -6.00 6.30
CA PRO A 1139 -1.46 -6.96 5.68
C PRO A 1139 -0.28 -7.30 6.60
N ASP A 1140 0.22 -8.53 6.48
CA ASP A 1140 1.34 -9.03 7.27
C ASP A 1140 2.73 -8.63 6.71
N SER A 1141 3.80 -9.22 7.27
CA SER A 1141 5.20 -9.00 6.87
C SER A 1141 5.49 -9.15 5.37
N GLU A 1142 4.61 -9.82 4.64
CA GLU A 1142 4.76 -10.14 3.23
C GLU A 1142 3.69 -9.45 2.36
N GLY A 1143 2.92 -8.51 2.93
CA GLY A 1143 1.87 -7.80 2.20
C GLY A 1143 0.58 -8.61 2.03
N LEU A 1144 0.34 -9.65 2.86
CA LEU A 1144 -0.82 -10.53 2.76
C LEU A 1144 -1.83 -10.29 3.88
N ILE A 1145 -3.08 -10.04 3.48
CA ILE A 1145 -4.24 -10.08 4.37
C ILE A 1145 -4.81 -11.48 4.40
N ARG A 1146 -5.02 -12.06 5.59
CA ARG A 1146 -5.56 -13.41 5.75
C ARG A 1146 -6.89 -13.37 6.49
N ILE A 1147 -7.96 -13.70 5.78
CA ILE A 1147 -9.34 -13.60 6.24
C ILE A 1147 -9.90 -15.00 6.50
N GLY A 1148 -10.08 -15.33 7.77
CA GLY A 1148 -10.70 -16.59 8.19
C GLY A 1148 -12.22 -16.56 8.04
N LEU A 1149 -12.78 -17.46 7.23
CA LEU A 1149 -14.20 -17.49 6.89
C LEU A 1149 -15.04 -18.49 7.71
N LYS A 1150 -14.45 -19.09 8.76
CA LYS A 1150 -15.04 -20.19 9.55
C LYS A 1150 -16.37 -19.90 10.26
N SER A 1151 -16.79 -18.64 10.38
CA SER A 1151 -17.95 -18.24 11.19
C SER A 1151 -19.17 -17.82 10.39
N VAL A 1152 -19.09 -17.78 9.05
CA VAL A 1152 -20.24 -17.38 8.22
C VAL A 1152 -20.44 -18.38 7.09
N SER A 1153 -21.68 -18.84 6.93
CA SER A 1153 -22.06 -19.85 5.94
C SER A 1153 -22.19 -19.20 4.56
N PHE A 1154 -21.17 -19.36 3.73
CA PHE A 1154 -21.22 -18.99 2.32
C PHE A 1154 -21.88 -20.10 1.51
N ILE A 1155 -22.71 -19.74 0.53
CA ILE A 1155 -23.30 -20.70 -0.40
C ILE A 1155 -22.25 -21.06 -1.46
N PRO A 1156 -22.15 -22.31 -1.93
CA PRO A 1156 -21.32 -22.61 -3.09
C PRO A 1156 -21.77 -21.82 -4.32
N GLY A 1157 -20.86 -21.12 -4.97
CA GLY A 1157 -21.14 -20.26 -6.11
C GLY A 1157 -20.28 -19.00 -6.14
N TYR A 1158 -20.46 -18.20 -7.19
CA TYR A 1158 -19.73 -16.94 -7.31
C TYR A 1158 -20.16 -15.95 -6.23
N HIS A 1159 -19.20 -15.25 -5.67
CA HIS A 1159 -19.34 -14.17 -4.71
C HIS A 1159 -18.57 -12.96 -5.24
N ILE A 1160 -19.00 -11.77 -4.89
CA ILE A 1160 -18.28 -10.55 -5.19
C ILE A 1160 -17.60 -10.11 -3.91
N VAL A 1161 -16.27 -10.16 -3.92
CA VAL A 1161 -15.44 -9.58 -2.87
C VAL A 1161 -15.12 -8.15 -3.26
N THR A 1162 -15.37 -7.24 -2.35
CA THR A 1162 -15.05 -5.83 -2.50
C THR A 1162 -13.98 -5.50 -1.47
N ILE A 1163 -12.82 -5.04 -1.94
CA ILE A 1163 -11.69 -4.62 -1.12
C ILE A 1163 -11.57 -3.11 -1.25
N THR A 1164 -11.64 -2.41 -0.13
CA THR A 1164 -11.51 -0.95 -0.08
C THR A 1164 -10.23 -0.60 0.68
N SER A 1165 -9.28 -0.02 -0.04
CA SER A 1165 -8.07 0.59 0.49
C SER A 1165 -8.21 2.14 0.49
N PRO A 1166 -7.25 2.87 1.09
CA PRO A 1166 -7.23 4.34 0.99
C PRO A 1166 -7.12 4.89 -0.44
N GLU A 1167 -6.67 4.08 -1.39
CA GLU A 1167 -6.35 4.45 -2.78
C GLU A 1167 -7.46 4.09 -3.77
N GLY A 1168 -8.43 3.27 -3.34
CA GLY A 1168 -9.56 2.89 -4.17
C GLY A 1168 -10.28 1.64 -3.70
N THR A 1169 -11.41 1.35 -4.35
CA THR A 1169 -12.16 0.11 -4.13
C THR A 1169 -12.06 -0.78 -5.36
N SER A 1170 -11.73 -2.05 -5.14
CA SER A 1170 -11.65 -3.06 -6.18
C SER A 1170 -12.69 -4.16 -5.93
N HIS A 1171 -13.21 -4.73 -7.02
CA HIS A 1171 -14.22 -5.79 -6.98
C HIS A 1171 -13.69 -7.04 -7.68
N HIS A 1172 -13.74 -8.15 -6.98
CA HIS A 1172 -13.16 -9.41 -7.41
C HIS A 1172 -14.22 -10.50 -7.31
N LYS A 1173 -14.38 -11.27 -8.38
CA LYS A 1173 -15.27 -12.44 -8.36
C LYS A 1173 -14.56 -13.57 -7.63
N LEU A 1174 -14.99 -13.86 -6.42
CA LEU A 1174 -14.53 -15.00 -5.64
C LEU A 1174 -15.47 -16.17 -5.86
N LEU A 1175 -14.97 -17.24 -6.48
CA LEU A 1175 -15.73 -18.49 -6.54
C LEU A 1175 -15.51 -19.24 -5.22
N ILE A 1176 -16.56 -19.33 -4.40
CA ILE A 1176 -16.56 -20.20 -3.22
C ILE A 1176 -17.11 -21.55 -3.68
N GLN A 1177 -16.26 -22.56 -3.74
CA GLN A 1177 -16.64 -23.91 -4.20
C GLN A 1177 -17.26 -24.74 -3.08
#